data_AF-A0A2Z4GHE5-F1
#
_entry.id   AF-A0A2Z4GHE5-F1
#
_cell.length_a   1.000
_cell.length_b   1.000
_cell.length_c   1.000
_cell.angle_alpha   90.00
_cell.angle_beta   90.00
_cell.angle_gamma   90.00
#
_symmetry.space_group_name_H-M   'P 1'
#
loop_
_entity.id
_entity.type
_entity.pdbx_description
1 polymer ?
#
loop_
_entity_poly.entity_id
_entity_poly.type
_entity_poly.pdbx_seq_one_letter_code
_entity_poly.pdbx_strand_id
1 'polypeptide(L)'
;MKKQFPNFTHIFSTKNQQILNRIFFLSAILFLGLIEPVKAQEPCGTMQVLKEQLKSDPGMQKRMDERDKQIKFLTSNPQLLNDDLIVIPVVVHVIYHTEAENISDAQIESQIAVLNEDFMRLNADTVNTPDIFKDRAANINLQFALAIRDPNGEATNGITRTYTDKTTFTHQTEMKNWPNGASGGHAAWPARDYLNVWVCNLDGMGLRGFATFPDALDDVDGIVVEPDAFGKGSEFNLIPGYDLGRTGTHEVGHWLRLSHIWGDGGCNIDDGIGDTPSAGASNWIDSPCTFPGPNSCSRIEPDGIDHPDMFQNYMDYSRDQCMNLFTEGQKSLMRLAFAERGSRVSIRNSLGLTSAVECNELTLTFKYDEWPQDLSWTITNKSTNDTVAVGKKYKEPPFGSPPEATEDVYKLCLADGDYTFTIVDAYADGMPEGDYNLISRYDTLHVSDGDFGAGESFDFTINDRYYRFVGPGTDWNDDANWNRRVPSTNAAFGKITIESDCIKKDGLEITPPNILDIKHGVTFSASTRGSELDTINGLVAHYTFNGNANDETENGYNGIIDGATPAADRLGFTQQALNFDGDDFVRIPNLYNATSQPLEDVTYSLWFKPNQNYGAADFYSLIIRTTDAGFTDTIGKPDLGSVENNKFQFYMFENGLNVGRISKATTINFTANQWYHVVATRENGTMKIYLNAAKEGEITYTNPSTFYSDLYLGGHATLNRWYFNGVMDDLRIYHRALSDAEVMAIYNAEKP
;
A
#
# COMPACT_ATOMS: atom_id res chain seq x y z
N MET A 1 11.69 83.40 54.49
CA MET A 1 10.54 83.23 55.42
C MET A 1 9.26 83.57 54.68
N LYS A 2 8.19 82.82 54.99
CA LYS A 2 6.83 82.88 54.42
C LYS A 2 6.28 84.29 54.17
N LYS A 3 5.57 84.47 53.05
CA LYS A 3 4.19 84.99 52.90
C LYS A 3 3.92 85.29 51.40
N GLN A 4 3.11 84.45 50.74
CA GLN A 4 1.70 84.68 50.39
C GLN A 4 1.46 85.88 49.47
N PHE A 5 1.05 85.61 48.23
CA PHE A 5 0.17 86.49 47.45
C PHE A 5 -1.00 85.68 46.88
N PRO A 6 -2.21 86.27 46.79
CA PRO A 6 -3.46 85.59 46.49
C PRO A 6 -3.79 85.56 44.99
N ASN A 7 -4.74 84.68 44.67
CA ASN A 7 -5.41 84.49 43.40
C ASN A 7 -6.02 85.76 42.81
N PHE A 8 -5.94 85.90 41.48
CA PHE A 8 -7.10 86.29 40.66
C PHE A 8 -7.07 85.52 39.33
N THR A 9 -8.23 84.94 39.06
CA THR A 9 -8.69 84.16 37.91
C THR A 9 -8.79 85.01 36.63
N HIS A 10 -8.57 84.44 35.43
CA HIS A 10 -9.62 83.90 34.56
C HIS A 10 -9.16 83.71 33.09
N ILE A 11 -9.76 82.71 32.45
CA ILE A 11 -9.91 82.46 31.00
C ILE A 11 -8.82 81.60 30.34
N PHE A 12 -9.06 80.28 30.29
CA PHE A 12 -9.04 79.53 29.04
C PHE A 12 -10.04 78.34 29.12
N SER A 13 -11.07 78.43 28.28
CA SER A 13 -11.96 77.42 27.71
C SER A 13 -11.97 75.99 28.31
N THR A 14 -13.08 75.65 28.96
CA THR A 14 -13.47 74.29 29.39
C THR A 14 -13.72 73.30 28.24
N LYS A 15 -13.69 73.73 26.96
CA LYS A 15 -13.82 72.81 25.82
C LYS A 15 -12.53 72.04 25.50
N ASN A 16 -11.35 72.60 25.79
CA ASN A 16 -10.09 71.91 25.46
C ASN A 16 -9.70 70.86 26.52
N GLN A 17 -10.10 71.04 27.78
CA GLN A 17 -9.84 70.07 28.85
C GLN A 17 -10.67 68.78 28.69
N GLN A 18 -11.91 68.89 28.21
CA GLN A 18 -12.78 67.72 27.97
C GLN A 18 -12.37 66.93 26.72
N ILE A 19 -11.78 67.59 25.72
CA ILE A 19 -11.24 66.92 24.52
C ILE A 19 -9.92 66.24 24.85
N LEU A 20 -9.01 66.88 25.61
CA LEU A 20 -7.77 66.26 26.08
C LEU A 20 -8.01 65.09 27.04
N ASN A 21 -8.96 65.19 27.98
CA ASN A 21 -9.29 64.07 28.86
C ASN A 21 -10.03 62.94 28.12
N ARG A 22 -10.82 63.23 27.07
CA ARG A 22 -11.40 62.18 26.22
C ARG A 22 -10.37 61.51 25.33
N ILE A 23 -9.38 62.25 24.81
CA ILE A 23 -8.27 61.67 24.02
C ILE A 23 -7.35 60.83 24.92
N PHE A 24 -7.08 61.24 26.16
CA PHE A 24 -6.31 60.44 27.13
C PHE A 24 -7.06 59.20 27.64
N PHE A 25 -8.39 59.28 27.85
CA PHE A 25 -9.21 58.11 28.21
C PHE A 25 -9.44 57.16 27.02
N LEU A 26 -9.58 57.66 25.79
CA LEU A 26 -9.69 56.84 24.59
C LEU A 26 -8.35 56.19 24.20
N SER A 27 -7.21 56.85 24.43
CA SER A 27 -5.89 56.24 24.20
C SER A 27 -5.49 55.26 25.30
N ALA A 28 -5.93 55.44 26.55
CA ALA A 28 -5.77 54.44 27.61
C ALA A 28 -6.68 53.21 27.39
N ILE A 29 -7.87 53.36 26.83
CA ILE A 29 -8.77 52.24 26.47
C ILE A 29 -8.31 51.55 25.17
N LEU A 30 -7.66 52.27 24.23
CA LEU A 30 -7.05 51.66 23.03
C LEU A 30 -5.70 50.97 23.28
N PHE A 31 -5.06 51.17 24.44
CA PHE A 31 -3.82 50.48 24.83
C PHE A 31 -4.02 49.36 25.87
N LEU A 32 -5.26 49.19 26.37
CA LEU A 32 -5.67 48.12 27.29
C LEU A 32 -6.52 47.02 26.63
N GLY A 33 -6.77 47.12 25.33
CA GLY A 33 -7.28 46.03 24.49
C GLY A 33 -6.33 45.85 23.31
N LEU A 34 -5.94 44.60 23.01
CA LEU A 34 -4.84 44.18 22.13
C LEU A 34 -3.48 43.94 22.82
N ILE A 35 -3.51 43.44 24.05
CA ILE A 35 -2.67 42.28 24.34
C ILE A 35 -3.65 41.12 24.40
N GLU A 36 -3.97 40.55 23.23
CA GLU A 36 -4.42 39.16 23.27
C GLU A 36 -3.29 38.40 23.96
N PRO A 37 -3.55 37.59 25.00
CA PRO A 37 -2.52 36.67 25.43
C PRO A 37 -2.12 35.91 24.17
N VAL A 38 -0.83 35.96 23.80
CA VAL A 38 -0.28 34.97 22.88
C VAL A 38 -0.66 33.65 23.54
N LYS A 39 -1.70 32.98 23.04
CA LYS A 39 -2.01 31.63 23.49
C LYS A 39 -0.75 30.84 23.17
N ALA A 40 -0.10 30.32 24.21
CA ALA A 40 0.94 29.33 23.99
C ALA A 40 0.32 28.24 23.12
N GLN A 41 1.04 27.83 22.07
CA GLN A 41 0.59 26.76 21.18
C GLN A 41 0.40 25.51 22.04
N GLU A 42 -0.81 24.96 22.08
CA GLU A 42 -1.07 23.73 22.82
C GLU A 42 -0.46 22.58 22.01
N PRO A 43 0.40 21.71 22.58
CA PRO A 43 1.04 20.67 21.78
C PRO A 43 0.01 19.64 21.28
N CYS A 44 -1.00 19.30 22.07
CA CYS A 44 -2.02 18.31 21.72
C CYS A 44 -3.44 18.89 21.82
N GLY A 45 -4.26 18.61 20.81
CA GLY A 45 -5.68 19.01 20.72
C GLY A 45 -6.67 17.90 21.05
N THR A 46 -6.23 16.71 21.46
CA THR A 46 -7.07 15.51 21.58
C THR A 46 -8.27 15.69 22.50
N MET A 47 -8.14 16.39 23.62
CA MET A 47 -9.28 16.63 24.52
C MET A 47 -10.32 17.58 23.93
N GLN A 48 -9.88 18.53 23.11
CA GLN A 48 -10.79 19.37 22.33
C GLN A 48 -11.55 18.50 21.32
N VAL A 49 -10.86 17.59 20.64
CA VAL A 49 -11.46 16.63 19.71
C VAL A 49 -12.49 15.74 20.38
N LEU A 50 -12.13 15.13 21.49
CA LEU A 50 -13.06 14.30 22.26
C LEU A 50 -14.32 15.08 22.64
N LYS A 51 -14.17 16.31 23.12
CA LYS A 51 -15.29 17.17 23.50
C LYS A 51 -16.16 17.59 22.31
N GLU A 52 -15.58 17.80 21.13
CA GLU A 52 -16.31 18.10 19.91
C GLU A 52 -17.05 16.86 19.41
N GLN A 53 -16.41 15.70 19.38
CA GLN A 53 -17.01 14.42 18.99
C GLN A 53 -18.15 14.01 19.93
N LEU A 54 -18.01 14.16 21.25
CA LEU A 54 -19.10 13.92 22.20
C LEU A 54 -20.33 14.82 21.97
N LYS A 55 -20.16 15.98 21.34
CA LYS A 55 -21.27 16.86 20.97
C LYS A 55 -21.88 16.50 19.62
N SER A 56 -21.04 16.12 18.64
CA SER A 56 -21.48 15.86 17.27
C SER A 56 -21.97 14.43 17.04
N ASP A 57 -21.52 13.48 17.86
CA ASP A 57 -21.92 12.07 17.83
C ASP A 57 -22.65 11.68 19.13
N PRO A 58 -24.00 11.66 19.11
CA PRO A 58 -24.81 11.28 20.27
C PRO A 58 -24.54 9.86 20.79
N GLY A 59 -23.98 8.96 19.98
CA GLY A 59 -23.67 7.58 20.33
C GLY A 59 -22.30 7.40 20.96
N MET A 60 -21.41 8.39 20.90
CA MET A 60 -20.01 8.24 21.34
C MET A 60 -19.90 7.97 22.84
N GLN A 61 -20.62 8.71 23.68
CA GLN A 61 -20.58 8.51 25.14
C GLN A 61 -20.94 7.08 25.51
N LYS A 62 -21.92 6.50 24.81
CA LYS A 62 -22.30 5.12 25.06
C LYS A 62 -21.20 4.14 24.64
N ARG A 63 -20.57 4.33 23.48
CA ARG A 63 -19.46 3.46 23.05
C ARG A 63 -18.32 3.50 24.04
N MET A 64 -18.01 4.69 24.59
CA MET A 64 -17.04 4.84 25.68
C MET A 64 -17.45 4.06 26.94
N ASP A 65 -18.70 4.18 27.39
CA ASP A 65 -19.21 3.46 28.57
C ASP A 65 -19.18 1.93 28.39
N GLU A 66 -19.49 1.45 27.19
CA GLU A 66 -19.41 0.03 26.84
C GLU A 66 -17.97 -0.45 26.81
N ARG A 67 -17.08 0.38 26.27
CA ARG A 67 -15.67 0.07 26.27
C ARG A 67 -15.10 0.00 27.69
N ASP A 68 -15.52 0.87 28.59
CA ASP A 68 -15.10 0.83 29.99
C ASP A 68 -15.54 -0.47 30.68
N LYS A 69 -16.76 -0.96 30.39
CA LYS A 69 -17.22 -2.26 30.89
C LYS A 69 -16.35 -3.40 30.37
N GLN A 70 -15.98 -3.33 29.09
CA GLN A 70 -15.17 -4.35 28.46
C GLN A 70 -13.73 -4.35 28.96
N ILE A 71 -13.14 -3.18 29.15
CA ILE A 71 -11.84 -3.01 29.80
C ILE A 71 -11.89 -3.62 31.19
N LYS A 72 -12.91 -3.30 31.99
CA LYS A 72 -13.07 -3.89 33.32
C LYS A 72 -13.16 -5.41 33.28
N PHE A 73 -13.85 -5.99 32.29
CA PHE A 73 -13.91 -7.44 32.09
C PHE A 73 -12.53 -8.02 31.77
N LEU A 74 -11.82 -7.44 30.80
CA LEU A 74 -10.51 -7.94 30.34
C LEU A 74 -9.42 -7.75 31.41
N THR A 75 -9.41 -6.63 32.14
CA THR A 75 -8.52 -6.41 33.29
C THR A 75 -8.77 -7.41 34.42
N SER A 76 -10.01 -7.89 34.57
CA SER A 76 -10.35 -8.97 35.52
C SER A 76 -9.96 -10.36 35.01
N ASN A 77 -9.58 -10.48 33.73
CA ASN A 77 -9.22 -11.73 33.05
C ASN A 77 -7.87 -11.56 32.32
N PRO A 78 -6.77 -11.25 33.03
CA PRO A 78 -5.48 -10.91 32.43
C PRO A 78 -4.88 -12.04 31.57
N GLN A 79 -5.32 -13.29 31.77
CA GLN A 79 -4.96 -14.42 30.89
C GLN A 79 -5.41 -14.26 29.43
N LEU A 80 -6.35 -13.36 29.15
CA LEU A 80 -6.81 -13.03 27.78
C LEU A 80 -5.90 -12.00 27.09
N LEU A 81 -4.99 -11.38 27.84
CA LEU A 81 -3.96 -10.50 27.29
C LEU A 81 -2.78 -11.36 26.85
N ASN A 82 -2.61 -11.51 25.54
CA ASN A 82 -1.36 -12.02 24.99
C ASN A 82 -0.34 -10.88 24.95
N ASP A 83 0.95 -11.20 25.10
CA ASP A 83 2.08 -10.28 24.94
C ASP A 83 2.84 -10.53 23.64
N ASP A 84 2.16 -11.06 22.62
CA ASP A 84 2.69 -11.25 21.28
C ASP A 84 3.00 -9.93 20.56
N LEU A 85 3.93 -10.00 19.61
CA LEU A 85 4.23 -8.88 18.73
C LEU A 85 3.02 -8.58 17.86
N ILE A 86 2.54 -7.34 17.89
CA ILE A 86 1.51 -6.84 16.97
C ILE A 86 2.19 -5.88 16.01
N VAL A 87 2.04 -6.13 14.70
CA VAL A 87 2.51 -5.21 13.66
C VAL A 87 1.31 -4.44 13.11
N ILE A 88 1.36 -3.11 13.21
CA ILE A 88 0.30 -2.19 12.83
C ILE A 88 0.65 -1.62 11.45
N PRO A 89 -0.17 -1.87 10.41
CA PRO A 89 -0.04 -1.22 9.12
C PRO A 89 -0.37 0.27 9.26
N VAL A 90 0.49 1.13 8.75
CA VAL A 90 0.37 2.59 8.81
C VAL A 90 0.23 3.14 7.40
N VAL A 91 -0.69 4.08 7.23
CA VAL A 91 -0.74 4.94 6.04
C VAL A 91 -0.54 6.40 6.44
N VAL A 92 0.35 7.09 5.75
CA VAL A 92 0.67 8.50 6.00
C VAL A 92 0.13 9.36 4.86
N HIS A 93 -0.84 10.20 5.19
CA HIS A 93 -1.47 11.15 4.27
C HIS A 93 -0.81 12.52 4.42
N VAL A 94 0.13 12.85 3.53
CA VAL A 94 0.75 14.17 3.48
C VAL A 94 -0.16 15.13 2.72
N ILE A 95 -0.72 16.12 3.42
CA ILE A 95 -1.58 17.13 2.84
C ILE A 95 -0.83 18.46 2.87
N TYR A 96 -0.51 19.01 1.70
CA TYR A 96 0.45 20.10 1.56
C TYR A 96 -0.06 21.23 0.67
N HIS A 97 0.24 22.47 1.06
CA HIS A 97 0.07 23.67 0.26
C HIS A 97 1.42 24.18 -0.25
N THR A 98 2.46 24.09 0.57
CA THR A 98 3.83 24.52 0.24
C THR A 98 4.78 23.33 0.04
N GLU A 99 5.93 23.57 -0.59
CA GLU A 99 6.97 22.56 -0.75
C GLU A 99 7.55 22.08 0.59
N ALA A 100 7.59 22.96 1.60
CA ALA A 100 8.06 22.61 2.95
C ALA A 100 7.11 21.66 3.70
N GLU A 101 5.80 21.75 3.43
CA GLU A 101 4.79 20.86 4.01
C GLU A 101 4.76 19.49 3.30
N ASN A 102 5.28 19.41 2.07
CA ASN A 102 5.39 18.17 1.30
C ASN A 102 6.62 17.35 1.74
N ILE A 103 6.64 16.95 3.01
CA ILE A 103 7.77 16.31 3.68
C ILE A 103 8.28 15.05 2.96
N SER A 104 9.60 14.81 3.01
CA SER A 104 10.22 13.68 2.29
C SER A 104 9.81 12.30 2.85
N ASP A 105 9.91 11.26 2.02
CA ASP A 105 9.71 9.86 2.47
C ASP A 105 10.66 9.50 3.63
N ALA A 106 11.91 9.97 3.58
CA ALA A 106 12.90 9.76 4.66
C ALA A 106 12.46 10.37 6.00
N GLN A 107 11.79 11.54 5.97
CA GLN A 107 11.24 12.15 7.19
C GLN A 107 10.09 11.28 7.75
N ILE A 108 9.24 10.74 6.88
CA ILE A 108 8.15 9.85 7.27
C ILE A 108 8.69 8.54 7.85
N GLU A 109 9.65 7.91 7.17
CA GLU A 109 10.33 6.70 7.64
C GLU A 109 11.01 6.92 9.00
N SER A 110 11.59 8.09 9.23
CA SER A 110 12.16 8.45 10.54
C SER A 110 11.12 8.46 11.66
N GLN A 111 9.88 8.90 11.39
CA GLN A 111 8.80 8.86 12.37
C GLN A 111 8.36 7.42 12.66
N ILE A 112 8.27 6.58 11.63
CA ILE A 112 7.95 5.15 11.81
C ILE A 112 9.04 4.46 12.63
N ALA A 113 10.31 4.80 12.41
CA ALA A 113 11.42 4.33 13.23
C ALA A 113 11.29 4.77 14.69
N VAL A 114 10.95 6.05 14.96
CA VAL A 114 10.72 6.55 16.32
C VAL A 114 9.57 5.82 17.01
N LEU A 115 8.44 5.57 16.32
CA LEU A 115 7.33 4.80 16.89
C LEU A 115 7.80 3.38 17.27
N ASN A 116 8.59 2.72 16.42
CA ASN A 116 9.17 1.41 16.75
C ASN A 116 10.15 1.48 17.92
N GLU A 117 10.98 2.53 18.01
CA GLU A 117 11.87 2.76 19.14
C GLU A 117 11.08 2.91 20.45
N ASP A 118 10.08 3.79 20.48
CA ASP A 118 9.38 4.16 21.70
C ASP A 118 8.41 3.06 22.18
N PHE A 119 7.65 2.43 21.27
CA PHE A 119 6.67 1.39 21.61
C PHE A 119 7.30 0.01 21.88
N MET A 120 8.52 -0.22 21.40
CA MET A 120 9.29 -1.43 21.74
C MET A 120 10.31 -1.21 22.86
N ARG A 121 10.40 0.02 23.39
CA ARG A 121 11.41 0.43 24.38
C ARG A 121 12.85 0.20 23.91
N LEU A 122 13.08 0.42 22.61
CA LEU A 122 14.39 0.39 21.96
C LEU A 122 15.02 1.80 21.85
N ASN A 123 14.30 2.84 22.28
CA ASN A 123 14.77 4.22 22.31
C ASN A 123 16.06 4.36 23.15
N ALA A 124 17.07 5.04 22.60
CA ALA A 124 18.40 5.14 23.22
C ALA A 124 18.38 5.94 24.54
N ASP A 125 17.41 6.83 24.73
CA ASP A 125 17.22 7.66 25.91
C ASP A 125 16.49 6.94 27.07
N THR A 126 16.19 5.64 26.95
CA THR A 126 15.75 4.79 28.08
C THR A 126 16.71 4.85 29.28
N VAL A 127 17.99 5.13 29.05
CA VAL A 127 18.99 5.33 30.11
C VAL A 127 18.70 6.54 31.00
N ASN A 128 17.89 7.49 30.51
CA ASN A 128 17.49 8.69 31.23
C ASN A 128 16.23 8.49 32.09
N THR A 129 15.56 7.33 32.01
CA THR A 129 14.45 6.99 32.91
C THR A 129 14.96 6.98 34.37
N PRO A 130 14.38 7.78 35.28
CA PRO A 130 14.80 7.82 36.69
C PRO A 130 14.69 6.45 37.35
N ASP A 131 15.63 6.14 38.27
CA ASP A 131 15.70 4.82 38.94
C ASP A 131 14.38 4.41 39.59
N ILE A 132 13.62 5.36 40.15
CA ILE A 132 12.33 5.09 40.80
C ILE A 132 11.22 4.65 39.84
N PHE A 133 11.37 4.90 38.54
CA PHE A 133 10.39 4.57 37.51
C PHE A 133 10.85 3.43 36.58
N LYS A 134 12.10 2.95 36.73
CA LYS A 134 12.63 1.87 35.87
C LYS A 134 11.79 0.60 35.92
N ASP A 135 11.33 0.22 37.10
CA ASP A 135 10.50 -0.98 37.30
C ASP A 135 9.06 -0.81 36.79
N ARG A 136 8.66 0.42 36.42
CA ARG A 136 7.34 0.72 35.85
C ARG A 136 7.39 0.79 34.33
N ALA A 137 8.56 0.89 33.72
CA ALA A 137 8.69 1.25 32.32
C ALA A 137 8.55 0.03 31.39
N ALA A 138 7.77 0.18 30.31
CA ALA A 138 7.29 -0.96 29.54
C ALA A 138 7.77 -1.01 28.09
N ASN A 139 8.02 -2.23 27.61
CA ASN A 139 7.99 -2.57 26.19
C ASN A 139 6.55 -2.98 25.83
N ILE A 140 5.88 -2.19 25.00
CA ILE A 140 4.47 -2.41 24.63
C ILE A 140 4.33 -3.62 23.68
N ASN A 141 5.42 -3.97 23.00
CA ASN A 141 5.52 -5.01 21.99
C ASN A 141 4.58 -4.76 20.79
N LEU A 142 4.56 -3.50 20.34
CA LEU A 142 3.92 -3.05 19.11
C LEU A 142 4.99 -2.58 18.12
N GLN A 143 4.83 -2.95 16.85
CA GLN A 143 5.64 -2.47 15.74
C GLN A 143 4.72 -1.79 14.72
N PHE A 144 5.25 -0.80 14.02
CA PHE A 144 4.59 -0.01 12.99
C PHE A 144 5.35 -0.18 11.68
N ALA A 145 4.62 -0.40 10.60
CA ALA A 145 5.19 -0.52 9.26
C ALA A 145 4.29 0.21 8.27
N LEU A 146 4.90 0.92 7.31
CA LEU A 146 4.15 1.49 6.21
C LEU A 146 3.45 0.37 5.43
N ALA A 147 2.17 0.58 5.11
CA ALA A 147 1.40 -0.35 4.32
C ALA A 147 2.08 -0.58 2.96
N ILE A 148 2.11 -1.84 2.51
CA ILE A 148 2.58 -2.22 1.17
C ILE A 148 1.42 -2.63 0.25
N ARG A 149 0.21 -2.70 0.81
CA ARG A 149 -1.05 -2.95 0.10
C ARG A 149 -2.09 -1.90 0.50
N ASP A 150 -2.77 -1.33 -0.49
CA ASP A 150 -3.81 -0.33 -0.28
C ASP A 150 -5.19 -0.98 -0.03
N PRO A 151 -6.24 -0.20 0.30
CA PRO A 151 -7.57 -0.74 0.55
C PRO A 151 -8.23 -1.42 -0.66
N ASN A 152 -7.76 -1.13 -1.87
CA ASN A 152 -8.23 -1.75 -3.11
C ASN A 152 -7.43 -3.00 -3.46
N GLY A 153 -6.42 -3.35 -2.65
CA GLY A 153 -5.58 -4.53 -2.83
C GLY A 153 -4.35 -4.32 -3.70
N GLU A 154 -4.12 -3.09 -4.15
CA GLU A 154 -3.01 -2.69 -5.03
C GLU A 154 -1.73 -2.42 -4.25
N ALA A 155 -0.59 -2.46 -4.93
CA ALA A 155 0.70 -2.15 -4.32
C ALA A 155 0.80 -0.66 -3.96
N THR A 156 1.35 -0.39 -2.78
CA THR A 156 1.56 0.97 -2.29
C THR A 156 2.85 1.06 -1.49
N ASN A 157 3.36 2.26 -1.26
CA ASN A 157 4.43 2.53 -0.29
C ASN A 157 3.87 3.04 1.06
N GLY A 158 2.54 3.06 1.23
CA GLY A 158 1.88 3.50 2.45
C GLY A 158 1.88 5.01 2.64
N ILE A 159 2.22 5.78 1.60
CA ILE A 159 2.27 7.24 1.64
C ILE A 159 1.36 7.80 0.55
N THR A 160 0.41 8.64 0.93
CA THR A 160 -0.38 9.44 -0.03
C THR A 160 0.04 10.90 0.07
N ARG A 161 -0.04 11.62 -1.06
CA ARG A 161 0.34 13.05 -1.14
C ARG A 161 -0.78 13.83 -1.81
N THR A 162 -1.33 14.81 -1.12
CA THR A 162 -2.49 15.59 -1.58
C THR A 162 -2.18 17.07 -1.51
N TYR A 163 -2.12 17.72 -2.67
CA TYR A 163 -2.05 19.17 -2.72
C TYR A 163 -3.38 19.78 -2.24
N THR A 164 -3.31 20.88 -1.50
CA THR A 164 -4.47 21.63 -1.02
C THR A 164 -4.30 23.13 -1.22
N ASP A 165 -5.39 23.84 -1.51
CA ASP A 165 -5.41 25.31 -1.56
C ASP A 165 -5.58 25.94 -0.16
N LYS A 166 -5.80 25.12 0.88
CA LYS A 166 -5.83 25.60 2.27
C LYS A 166 -4.41 25.86 2.75
N THR A 167 -4.14 27.09 3.18
CA THR A 167 -2.87 27.44 3.82
C THR A 167 -2.78 26.93 5.26
N THR A 168 -3.91 26.59 5.88
CA THR A 168 -3.98 25.98 7.21
C THR A 168 -5.34 25.30 7.39
N PHE A 169 -5.37 24.26 8.21
CA PHE A 169 -6.61 23.70 8.72
C PHE A 169 -7.07 24.44 9.98
N THR A 170 -8.38 24.60 10.14
CA THR A 170 -8.97 25.32 11.29
C THR A 170 -10.01 24.49 12.04
N HIS A 171 -10.39 23.33 11.49
CA HIS A 171 -11.32 22.39 12.10
C HIS A 171 -10.81 20.95 11.97
N GLN A 172 -11.00 20.16 13.03
CA GLN A 172 -10.37 18.84 13.25
C GLN A 172 -10.81 17.72 12.29
N THR A 173 -11.81 17.96 11.46
CA THR A 173 -12.31 17.00 10.47
C THR A 173 -11.99 17.39 9.03
N GLU A 174 -11.51 18.62 8.78
CA GLU A 174 -11.29 19.10 7.40
C GLU A 174 -10.23 18.29 6.67
N MET A 175 -9.10 18.00 7.34
CA MET A 175 -8.00 17.20 6.79
C MET A 175 -8.39 15.74 6.53
N LYS A 176 -9.43 15.24 7.21
CA LYS A 176 -9.87 13.83 7.13
C LYS A 176 -10.93 13.57 6.05
N ASN A 177 -11.33 14.60 5.30
CA ASN A 177 -12.46 14.54 4.35
C ASN A 177 -12.03 14.73 2.88
N TRP A 178 -12.43 13.79 1.99
CA TRP A 178 -12.34 13.80 0.51
C TRP A 178 -13.29 12.72 -0.09
N PRO A 179 -13.93 12.82 -1.28
CA PRO A 179 -13.83 13.80 -2.38
C PRO A 179 -14.99 14.82 -2.45
N ASN A 180 -15.90 14.87 -1.47
CA ASN A 180 -17.15 15.65 -1.55
C ASN A 180 -17.00 17.16 -1.26
N GLY A 181 -15.98 17.82 -1.83
CA GLY A 181 -15.88 19.28 -1.96
C GLY A 181 -15.27 20.08 -0.79
N ALA A 182 -14.49 21.11 -1.16
CA ALA A 182 -14.01 22.27 -0.40
C ALA A 182 -13.12 22.08 0.86
N SER A 183 -13.04 20.91 1.48
CA SER A 183 -12.22 20.71 2.69
C SER A 183 -10.72 20.62 2.41
N GLY A 184 -10.30 20.21 1.21
CA GLY A 184 -8.88 20.13 0.82
C GLY A 184 -8.06 19.11 1.60
N GLY A 185 -8.71 18.09 2.18
CA GLY A 185 -8.08 17.00 2.93
C GLY A 185 -7.96 15.70 2.14
N HIS A 186 -7.71 14.59 2.84
CA HIS A 186 -7.67 13.24 2.29
C HIS A 186 -8.49 12.29 3.17
N ALA A 187 -9.32 11.45 2.55
CA ALA A 187 -10.16 10.49 3.26
C ALA A 187 -9.30 9.44 3.98
N ALA A 188 -9.78 8.96 5.13
CA ALA A 188 -9.17 7.83 5.81
C ALA A 188 -9.19 6.58 4.92
N TRP A 189 -8.10 5.81 4.96
CA TRP A 189 -8.20 4.38 4.67
C TRP A 189 -8.96 3.68 5.80
N PRO A 190 -9.49 2.46 5.60
CA PRO A 190 -10.27 1.77 6.61
C PRO A 190 -9.53 1.66 7.95
N ALA A 191 -9.97 2.41 8.98
CA ALA A 191 -9.28 2.50 10.27
C ALA A 191 -9.22 1.18 11.07
N ARG A 192 -9.99 0.18 10.63
CA ARG A 192 -9.98 -1.18 11.15
C ARG A 192 -8.81 -2.01 10.63
N ASP A 193 -8.17 -1.58 9.55
CA ASP A 193 -7.06 -2.26 8.89
C ASP A 193 -5.75 -1.44 8.94
N TYR A 194 -5.87 -0.11 9.08
CA TYR A 194 -4.73 0.81 9.05
C TYR A 194 -4.81 1.82 10.20
N LEU A 195 -3.65 2.17 10.76
CA LEU A 195 -3.50 3.44 11.47
C LEU A 195 -3.36 4.54 10.42
N ASN A 196 -4.36 5.43 10.34
CA ASN A 196 -4.29 6.62 9.51
C ASN A 196 -3.51 7.73 10.23
N VAL A 197 -2.52 8.29 9.53
CA VAL A 197 -1.70 9.40 10.01
C VAL A 197 -1.80 10.53 9.01
N TRP A 198 -2.44 11.64 9.37
CA TRP A 198 -2.46 12.83 8.53
C TRP A 198 -1.34 13.78 8.93
N VAL A 199 -0.59 14.27 7.94
CA VAL A 199 0.45 15.28 8.14
C VAL A 199 0.05 16.54 7.40
N CYS A 200 -0.25 17.61 8.13
CA CYS A 200 -0.78 18.84 7.55
C CYS A 200 -0.59 20.07 8.45
N ASN A 201 -0.70 21.27 7.90
CA ASN A 201 -0.51 22.52 8.63
C ASN A 201 -1.69 22.80 9.60
N LEU A 202 -1.40 22.85 10.91
CA LEU A 202 -2.36 23.07 11.99
C LEU A 202 -2.20 24.44 12.66
N ASP A 203 -1.44 25.37 12.08
CA ASP A 203 -1.18 26.71 12.64
C ASP A 203 -2.49 27.46 12.98
N GLY A 204 -3.51 27.31 12.13
CA GLY A 204 -4.85 27.89 12.30
C GLY A 204 -5.60 27.38 13.53
N MET A 205 -5.14 26.29 14.14
CA MET A 205 -5.64 25.75 15.40
C MET A 205 -4.70 26.01 16.58
N GLY A 206 -3.43 26.34 16.31
CA GLY A 206 -2.40 26.48 17.34
C GLY A 206 -2.10 25.15 18.04
N LEU A 207 -2.02 24.06 17.28
CA LEU A 207 -1.73 22.71 17.75
C LEU A 207 -0.44 22.17 17.14
N ARG A 208 0.16 21.11 17.71
CA ARG A 208 1.21 20.29 17.05
C ARG A 208 0.69 18.93 16.60
N GLY A 209 -0.28 18.39 17.32
CA GLY A 209 -0.97 17.18 16.93
C GLY A 209 -2.30 17.02 17.64
N PHE A 210 -3.05 16.02 17.20
CA PHE A 210 -4.18 15.49 17.94
C PHE A 210 -4.52 14.08 17.45
N ALA A 211 -5.19 13.32 18.30
CA ALA A 211 -5.71 12.00 18.01
C ALA A 211 -7.24 11.97 18.15
N THR A 212 -7.81 10.86 17.70
CA THR A 212 -9.15 10.44 18.12
C THR A 212 -9.04 9.24 19.04
N PHE A 213 -9.84 9.23 20.10
CA PHE A 213 -9.96 8.06 20.96
C PHE A 213 -10.57 6.86 20.21
N PRO A 214 -10.34 5.62 20.66
CA PRO A 214 -10.81 4.41 19.97
C PRO A 214 -12.32 4.27 19.80
N ASP A 215 -13.10 5.14 20.45
CA ASP A 215 -14.56 5.15 20.39
C ASP A 215 -15.10 6.10 19.32
N ALA A 216 -14.22 6.80 18.58
CA ALA A 216 -14.57 7.63 17.44
C ALA A 216 -15.12 6.80 16.26
N LEU A 217 -15.64 7.49 15.24
CA LEU A 217 -16.08 6.86 14.00
C LEU A 217 -14.88 6.51 13.10
N ASP A 218 -15.00 5.44 12.31
CA ASP A 218 -13.94 4.92 11.44
C ASP A 218 -13.38 5.96 10.45
N ASP A 219 -14.23 6.87 9.95
CA ASP A 219 -13.87 7.90 8.96
C ASP A 219 -12.97 9.00 9.50
N VAL A 220 -12.94 9.16 10.83
CA VAL A 220 -12.11 10.14 11.52
C VAL A 220 -11.06 9.48 12.42
N ASP A 221 -11.00 8.15 12.50
CA ASP A 221 -10.07 7.46 13.40
C ASP A 221 -8.62 7.54 12.91
N GLY A 222 -7.74 7.97 13.80
CA GLY A 222 -6.30 8.09 13.58
C GLY A 222 -5.70 9.33 14.22
N ILE A 223 -4.49 9.68 13.81
CA ILE A 223 -3.73 10.82 14.38
C ILE A 223 -3.45 11.88 13.31
N VAL A 224 -3.31 13.12 13.74
CA VAL A 224 -2.90 14.25 12.90
C VAL A 224 -1.71 14.93 13.55
N VAL A 225 -0.68 15.23 12.77
CA VAL A 225 0.57 15.85 13.26
C VAL A 225 1.02 16.94 12.29
N GLU A 226 1.63 18.00 12.81
CA GLU A 226 2.25 19.04 11.98
C GLU A 226 3.52 18.54 11.28
N PRO A 227 3.79 19.00 10.04
CA PRO A 227 4.98 18.61 9.28
C PRO A 227 6.31 18.88 10.01
N ASP A 228 6.38 19.92 10.84
CA ASP A 228 7.59 20.33 11.57
C ASP A 228 7.70 19.69 12.97
N ALA A 229 6.76 18.82 13.33
CA ALA A 229 6.77 17.99 14.54
C ALA A 229 6.68 16.48 14.21
N PHE A 230 6.85 16.10 12.94
CA PHE A 230 6.74 14.74 12.45
C PHE A 230 8.09 14.21 11.95
N GLY A 231 8.63 13.20 12.64
CA GLY A 231 9.94 12.61 12.34
C GLY A 231 11.06 13.11 13.25
N LYS A 232 12.29 12.69 12.93
CA LYS A 232 13.50 12.95 13.72
C LYS A 232 14.72 13.04 12.81
N GLY A 233 15.51 14.09 12.96
CA GLY A 233 16.75 14.28 12.19
C GLY A 233 17.09 15.75 12.01
N SER A 234 18.38 16.08 12.12
CA SER A 234 18.88 17.46 11.95
C SER A 234 18.80 17.98 10.51
N GLU A 235 18.59 17.07 9.55
CA GLU A 235 18.43 17.32 8.13
C GLU A 235 17.00 17.77 7.76
N PHE A 236 16.03 17.57 8.65
CA PHE A 236 14.63 17.92 8.42
C PHE A 236 14.30 19.29 9.03
N ASN A 237 13.28 19.95 8.50
CA ASN A 237 12.79 21.22 9.01
C ASN A 237 11.86 21.00 10.21
N LEU A 238 12.44 20.58 11.34
CA LEU A 238 11.71 20.29 12.57
C LEU A 238 11.89 21.42 13.60
N ILE A 239 10.87 21.62 14.45
CA ILE A 239 10.93 22.62 15.51
C ILE A 239 11.72 22.09 16.71
N PRO A 240 12.72 22.84 17.21
CA PRO A 240 13.49 22.45 18.38
C PRO A 240 12.61 22.13 19.61
N GLY A 241 12.86 20.97 20.20
CA GLY A 241 12.13 20.45 21.36
C GLY A 241 10.89 19.63 21.00
N TYR A 242 10.54 19.55 19.71
CA TYR A 242 9.53 18.65 19.12
C TYR A 242 10.11 17.88 17.91
N ASP A 243 11.43 17.71 17.90
CA ASP A 243 12.25 17.28 16.76
C ASP A 243 12.79 15.85 16.91
N LEU A 244 12.22 15.06 17.84
CA LEU A 244 12.57 13.64 18.02
C LEU A 244 11.38 12.71 17.77
N GLY A 245 10.27 13.23 17.23
CA GLY A 245 9.10 12.48 16.80
C GLY A 245 8.13 12.09 17.93
N ARG A 246 8.23 12.70 19.13
CA ARG A 246 7.43 12.26 20.28
C ARG A 246 6.03 12.83 20.26
N THR A 247 5.75 13.87 19.46
CA THR A 247 4.38 14.24 19.10
C THR A 247 3.65 13.05 18.47
N GLY A 248 4.25 12.37 17.50
CA GLY A 248 3.67 11.14 16.93
C GLY A 248 3.44 10.05 17.97
N THR A 249 4.43 9.79 18.85
CA THR A 249 4.31 8.81 19.94
C THR A 249 3.17 9.14 20.90
N HIS A 250 3.05 10.40 21.30
CA HIS A 250 1.99 10.92 22.18
C HIS A 250 0.60 10.72 21.58
N GLU A 251 0.40 11.13 20.32
CA GLU A 251 -0.89 10.99 19.66
C GLU A 251 -1.28 9.52 19.43
N VAL A 252 -0.33 8.63 19.11
CA VAL A 252 -0.61 7.19 19.04
C VAL A 252 -1.01 6.64 20.42
N GLY A 253 -0.43 7.15 21.51
CA GLY A 253 -0.86 6.82 22.87
C GLY A 253 -2.35 7.12 23.10
N HIS A 254 -2.82 8.31 22.70
CA HIS A 254 -4.24 8.66 22.74
C HIS A 254 -5.11 7.78 21.82
N TRP A 255 -4.64 7.48 20.61
CA TRP A 255 -5.30 6.55 19.69
C TRP A 255 -5.44 5.14 20.29
N LEU A 256 -4.55 4.76 21.22
CA LEU A 256 -4.60 3.54 22.03
C LEU A 256 -5.25 3.73 23.42
N ARG A 257 -6.04 4.79 23.59
CA ARG A 257 -6.86 5.12 24.78
C ARG A 257 -6.09 5.67 25.99
N LEU A 258 -4.82 6.03 25.86
CA LEU A 258 -4.15 6.70 26.97
C LEU A 258 -4.73 8.11 27.14
N SER A 259 -4.96 8.52 28.37
CA SER A 259 -5.22 9.91 28.73
C SER A 259 -3.90 10.62 29.02
N HIS A 260 -3.93 11.95 29.10
CA HIS A 260 -2.81 12.69 29.67
C HIS A 260 -2.58 12.27 31.13
N ILE A 261 -1.33 12.25 31.58
CA ILE A 261 -0.97 11.72 32.92
C ILE A 261 -1.57 12.51 34.09
N TRP A 262 -2.03 13.74 33.86
CA TRP A 262 -2.70 14.59 34.87
C TRP A 262 -4.24 14.48 34.83
N GLY A 263 -4.77 13.56 34.02
CA GLY A 263 -6.19 13.26 33.89
C GLY A 263 -7.07 14.41 33.36
N ASP A 264 -6.47 15.50 32.86
CA ASP A 264 -7.20 16.68 32.37
C ASP A 264 -8.14 17.35 33.40
N GLY A 265 -7.89 17.14 34.69
CA GLY A 265 -8.74 17.67 35.76
C GLY A 265 -8.04 17.94 37.11
N GLY A 266 -6.71 17.93 37.11
CA GLY A 266 -5.86 18.13 38.28
C GLY A 266 -5.96 17.00 39.30
N CYS A 267 -5.44 17.20 40.52
CA CYS A 267 -5.22 16.12 41.51
C CYS A 267 -6.45 15.32 41.97
N ASN A 268 -7.65 15.65 41.49
CA ASN A 268 -8.88 14.91 41.80
C ASN A 268 -9.36 14.03 40.63
N ILE A 269 -8.74 14.14 39.46
CA ILE A 269 -8.99 13.29 38.30
C ILE A 269 -7.70 12.54 38.01
N ASP A 270 -7.82 11.25 37.74
CA ASP A 270 -6.72 10.34 37.49
C ASP A 270 -6.73 9.95 36.01
N ASP A 271 -5.57 9.56 35.45
CA ASP A 271 -5.50 9.02 34.09
C ASP A 271 -6.05 7.58 34.01
N GLY A 272 -6.38 6.99 35.16
CA GLY A 272 -6.96 5.66 35.30
C GLY A 272 -5.92 4.53 35.36
N ILE A 273 -4.63 4.86 35.47
CA ILE A 273 -3.51 3.92 35.43
C ILE A 273 -2.77 3.95 36.76
N GLY A 274 -2.67 2.79 37.43
CA GLY A 274 -2.18 2.75 38.82
C GLY A 274 -0.67 2.96 39.01
N ASP A 275 0.13 2.90 37.94
CA ASP A 275 1.59 3.04 37.98
C ASP A 275 2.10 4.37 37.37
N THR A 276 1.21 5.25 36.94
CA THR A 276 1.49 6.66 36.68
C THR A 276 1.20 7.44 37.97
N PRO A 277 2.20 8.13 38.58
CA PRO A 277 1.95 9.00 39.73
C PRO A 277 0.93 10.08 39.43
N SER A 278 0.09 10.42 40.40
CA SER A 278 -0.91 11.49 40.25
C SER A 278 -0.23 12.83 39.93
N ALA A 279 -0.66 13.48 38.85
CA ALA A 279 -0.20 14.80 38.44
C ALA A 279 -1.36 15.80 38.37
N GLY A 280 -1.09 17.05 38.73
CA GLY A 280 -2.08 18.12 38.88
C GLY A 280 -2.25 18.99 37.63
N ALA A 281 -1.30 18.92 36.71
CA ALA A 281 -1.31 19.61 35.43
C ALA A 281 -0.24 18.99 34.52
N SER A 282 -0.24 19.41 33.25
CA SER A 282 0.85 19.13 32.34
C SER A 282 2.15 19.77 32.79
N ASN A 283 3.26 19.08 32.54
CA ASN A 283 4.60 19.59 32.70
C ASN A 283 5.14 20.12 31.36
N TRP A 284 6.04 21.11 31.44
CA TRP A 284 6.67 21.73 30.28
C TRP A 284 8.19 21.69 30.45
N ILE A 285 8.72 20.53 30.88
CA ILE A 285 10.14 20.40 31.18
C ILE A 285 10.93 20.42 29.87
N ASP A 286 11.98 21.23 29.87
CA ASP A 286 12.94 21.35 28.79
C ASP A 286 14.34 20.93 29.27
N SER A 287 15.30 20.80 28.35
CA SER A 287 16.68 20.49 28.67
C SER A 287 17.22 21.44 29.76
N PRO A 288 17.86 20.92 30.82
CA PRO A 288 18.48 19.60 30.94
C PRO A 288 17.62 18.51 31.63
N CYS A 289 16.29 18.56 31.54
CA CYS A 289 15.39 17.50 32.05
C CYS A 289 15.65 17.12 33.53
N THR A 290 15.77 18.12 34.41
CA THR A 290 16.22 17.94 35.80
C THR A 290 15.23 17.10 36.62
N PHE A 291 15.76 16.11 37.35
CA PHE A 291 15.01 15.22 38.24
C PHE A 291 15.54 15.27 39.70
N PRO A 292 14.69 15.17 40.74
CA PRO A 292 13.23 15.05 40.70
C PRO A 292 12.57 16.33 40.16
N GLY A 293 11.54 16.14 39.35
CA GLY A 293 10.72 17.21 38.79
C GLY A 293 9.69 17.73 39.79
N PRO A 294 8.65 18.42 39.30
CA PRO A 294 7.49 18.78 40.10
C PRO A 294 6.88 17.55 40.81
N ASN A 295 6.34 17.78 42.01
CA ASN A 295 5.38 16.90 42.65
C ASN A 295 4.16 17.77 42.89
N SER A 296 3.23 17.75 41.93
CA SER A 296 2.08 18.66 41.90
C SER A 296 0.89 18.13 42.70
N CYS A 297 0.84 16.82 42.97
CA CYS A 297 -0.17 16.18 43.81
C CYS A 297 0.49 15.40 44.94
N SER A 298 0.39 15.90 46.18
CA SER A 298 0.87 15.17 47.36
C SER A 298 -0.07 14.00 47.69
N ARG A 299 0.13 12.87 47.02
CA ARG A 299 -0.71 11.66 47.13
C ARG A 299 0.19 10.44 47.39
N ILE A 300 -0.17 9.67 48.42
CA ILE A 300 0.45 8.37 48.65
C ILE A 300 -0.17 7.38 47.66
N GLU A 301 0.67 6.85 46.77
CA GLU A 301 0.26 5.87 45.76
C GLU A 301 0.11 4.45 46.38
N PRO A 302 -0.44 3.45 45.64
CA PRO A 302 -0.68 2.11 46.18
C PRO A 302 0.56 1.39 46.76
N ASP A 303 1.76 1.80 46.37
CA ASP A 303 3.03 1.31 46.90
C ASP A 303 3.43 1.98 48.25
N GLY A 304 2.63 2.92 48.74
CA GLY A 304 2.85 3.61 50.01
C GLY A 304 3.78 4.81 49.93
N ILE A 305 4.15 5.27 48.73
CA ILE A 305 5.09 6.38 48.51
C ILE A 305 4.41 7.51 47.74
N ASP A 306 4.75 8.75 48.08
CA ASP A 306 4.41 9.96 47.32
C ASP A 306 5.52 10.21 46.29
N HIS A 307 5.22 9.96 45.01
CA HIS A 307 6.16 10.07 43.91
C HIS A 307 6.05 11.43 43.22
N PRO A 308 7.15 12.00 42.68
CA PRO A 308 7.06 13.18 41.82
C PRO A 308 6.30 12.86 40.53
N ASP A 309 5.83 13.91 39.85
CA ASP A 309 5.20 13.82 38.54
C ASP A 309 6.16 13.12 37.56
N MET A 310 5.62 12.14 36.81
CA MET A 310 6.39 11.39 35.82
C MET A 310 6.47 12.15 34.50
N PHE A 311 7.14 13.31 34.52
CA PHE A 311 7.22 14.21 33.35
C PHE A 311 7.95 13.60 32.13
N GLN A 312 8.64 12.48 32.33
CA GLN A 312 9.27 11.70 31.25
C GLN A 312 8.29 10.80 30.50
N ASN A 313 7.06 10.67 30.99
CA ASN A 313 6.05 9.87 30.32
C ASN A 313 5.68 10.52 28.98
N TYR A 314 5.51 9.71 27.93
CA TYR A 314 5.11 10.23 26.62
C TYR A 314 3.75 10.93 26.63
N MET A 315 2.88 10.65 27.62
CA MET A 315 1.56 11.29 27.77
C MET A 315 1.59 12.59 28.59
N ASP A 316 2.78 13.15 28.88
CA ASP A 316 2.95 14.51 29.38
C ASP A 316 3.15 15.52 28.20
N TYR A 317 3.38 16.82 28.46
CA TYR A 317 3.69 17.88 27.49
C TYR A 317 5.14 18.40 27.59
N SER A 318 6.00 17.69 28.32
CA SER A 318 7.44 18.00 28.32
C SER A 318 8.03 17.93 26.91
N ARG A 319 9.20 18.55 26.70
CA ARG A 319 9.86 18.49 25.39
C ARG A 319 10.28 17.07 25.06
N ASP A 320 10.36 16.75 23.76
CA ASP A 320 10.67 15.43 23.21
C ASP A 320 11.88 14.76 23.87
N GLN A 321 12.93 15.53 24.14
CA GLN A 321 14.19 15.08 24.75
C GLN A 321 14.08 14.68 26.24
N CYS A 322 13.01 15.09 26.90
CA CYS A 322 12.74 14.76 28.30
C CYS A 322 11.78 13.58 28.44
N MET A 323 11.12 13.13 27.36
CA MET A 323 10.24 11.96 27.35
C MET A 323 11.00 10.69 26.94
N ASN A 324 10.76 9.57 27.62
CA ASN A 324 11.46 8.31 27.34
C ASN A 324 10.77 7.01 27.81
N LEU A 325 9.51 7.06 28.28
CA LEU A 325 8.79 5.86 28.68
C LEU A 325 7.27 5.93 28.54
N PHE A 326 6.70 4.76 28.28
CA PHE A 326 5.37 4.36 28.74
C PHE A 326 5.52 3.42 29.96
N THR A 327 4.44 3.23 30.72
CA THR A 327 4.40 2.32 31.89
C THR A 327 3.79 0.95 31.58
N GLU A 328 3.95 -0.03 32.47
CA GLU A 328 3.34 -1.37 32.37
C GLU A 328 1.80 -1.31 32.49
N GLY A 329 1.28 -0.36 33.25
CA GLY A 329 -0.14 -0.04 33.30
C GLY A 329 -0.65 0.54 31.97
N GLN A 330 0.11 1.47 31.37
CA GLN A 330 -0.18 1.98 30.03
C GLN A 330 -0.12 0.87 28.97
N LYS A 331 0.89 -0.01 29.02
CA LYS A 331 0.98 -1.21 28.17
C LYS A 331 -0.27 -2.05 28.27
N SER A 332 -0.70 -2.37 29.49
CA SER A 332 -1.88 -3.19 29.73
C SER A 332 -3.11 -2.56 29.06
N LEU A 333 -3.33 -1.26 29.23
CA LEU A 333 -4.46 -0.55 28.63
C LEU A 333 -4.39 -0.51 27.09
N MET A 334 -3.22 -0.21 26.52
CA MET A 334 -3.05 -0.18 25.07
C MET A 334 -3.27 -1.55 24.44
N ARG A 335 -2.76 -2.62 25.06
CA ARG A 335 -2.91 -4.00 24.55
C ARG A 335 -4.36 -4.50 24.60
N LEU A 336 -5.19 -3.96 25.49
CA LEU A 336 -6.64 -4.24 25.49
C LEU A 336 -7.33 -3.83 24.19
N ALA A 337 -6.81 -2.83 23.48
CA ALA A 337 -7.34 -2.46 22.17
C ALA A 337 -7.24 -3.62 21.16
N PHE A 338 -6.27 -4.51 21.31
CA PHE A 338 -6.02 -5.63 20.39
C PHE A 338 -6.41 -7.00 20.96
N ALA A 339 -6.92 -7.06 22.19
CA ALA A 339 -7.41 -8.29 22.79
C ALA A 339 -8.70 -8.76 22.12
N GLU A 340 -9.14 -9.98 22.42
CA GLU A 340 -10.44 -10.47 21.95
C GLU A 340 -11.54 -9.47 22.36
N ARG A 341 -12.31 -9.00 21.36
CA ARG A 341 -13.32 -7.92 21.46
C ARG A 341 -12.78 -6.48 21.52
N GLY A 342 -11.47 -6.23 21.61
CA GLY A 342 -10.90 -4.87 21.66
C GLY A 342 -11.21 -4.03 20.41
N SER A 343 -11.13 -2.69 20.51
CA SER A 343 -11.44 -1.76 19.38
C SER A 343 -10.70 -2.06 18.10
N ARG A 344 -9.47 -2.55 18.24
CA ARG A 344 -8.46 -2.64 17.20
C ARG A 344 -8.05 -4.08 16.94
N VAL A 345 -8.84 -5.05 17.42
CA VAL A 345 -8.57 -6.48 17.23
C VAL A 345 -8.47 -6.85 15.75
N SER A 346 -9.20 -6.17 14.86
CA SER A 346 -9.17 -6.39 13.41
C SER A 346 -7.81 -6.08 12.77
N ILE A 347 -7.04 -5.14 13.33
CA ILE A 347 -5.72 -4.78 12.79
C ILE A 347 -4.76 -5.98 12.78
N ARG A 348 -4.93 -6.92 13.72
CA ARG A 348 -4.13 -8.16 13.77
C ARG A 348 -4.28 -9.03 12.51
N ASN A 349 -5.38 -8.85 11.78
CA ASN A 349 -5.70 -9.60 10.57
C ASN A 349 -5.62 -8.70 9.32
N SER A 350 -5.06 -7.50 9.45
CA SER A 350 -4.97 -6.57 8.33
C SER A 350 -4.05 -7.09 7.24
N LEU A 351 -4.47 -6.91 6.00
CA LEU A 351 -3.70 -7.26 4.81
C LEU A 351 -2.74 -6.15 4.38
N GLY A 352 -2.73 -5.00 5.07
CA GLY A 352 -1.93 -3.83 4.67
C GLY A 352 -0.44 -4.11 4.57
N LEU A 353 0.08 -5.17 5.20
CA LEU A 353 1.48 -5.60 5.17
C LEU A 353 1.73 -6.87 4.33
N THR A 354 0.74 -7.30 3.56
CA THR A 354 0.84 -8.42 2.61
C THR A 354 1.10 -7.89 1.21
N SER A 355 1.73 -8.68 0.34
CA SER A 355 1.94 -8.28 -1.05
C SER A 355 0.61 -8.02 -1.77
N ALA A 356 0.61 -7.06 -2.69
CA ALA A 356 -0.52 -6.78 -3.55
C ALA A 356 -0.92 -8.04 -4.36
N VAL A 357 -2.20 -8.14 -4.66
CA VAL A 357 -2.79 -9.24 -5.44
C VAL A 357 -3.57 -8.66 -6.61
N GLU A 358 -3.59 -9.37 -7.74
CA GLU A 358 -4.50 -9.02 -8.83
C GLU A 358 -5.94 -9.07 -8.33
N CYS A 359 -6.67 -7.96 -8.48
CA CYS A 359 -7.89 -7.72 -7.73
C CYS A 359 -9.17 -8.17 -8.46
N ASN A 360 -9.90 -9.13 -7.88
CA ASN A 360 -11.31 -9.33 -8.20
C ASN A 360 -12.18 -8.68 -7.12
N GLU A 361 -13.10 -7.80 -7.54
CA GLU A 361 -14.03 -7.10 -6.65
C GLU A 361 -15.16 -8.02 -6.21
N LEU A 362 -15.32 -8.21 -4.91
CA LEU A 362 -16.49 -8.82 -4.30
C LEU A 362 -17.23 -7.82 -3.43
N THR A 363 -18.52 -8.01 -3.31
CA THR A 363 -19.42 -7.29 -2.41
C THR A 363 -20.06 -8.30 -1.48
N LEU A 364 -19.73 -8.24 -0.19
CA LEU A 364 -20.41 -8.99 0.86
C LEU A 364 -21.40 -8.05 1.53
N THR A 365 -22.69 -8.30 1.35
CA THR A 365 -23.76 -7.51 1.94
C THR A 365 -24.37 -8.30 3.06
N PHE A 366 -24.46 -7.70 4.24
CA PHE A 366 -25.25 -8.24 5.33
C PHE A 366 -26.45 -7.35 5.57
N LYS A 367 -27.57 -7.96 5.88
CA LYS A 367 -28.70 -7.34 6.53
C LYS A 367 -28.80 -7.93 7.92
N TYR A 368 -28.61 -7.12 8.94
CA TYR A 368 -28.51 -7.62 10.30
C TYR A 368 -29.85 -7.93 10.94
N ASP A 369 -29.78 -8.79 11.94
CA ASP A 369 -30.81 -8.99 12.94
C ASP A 369 -30.70 -7.91 14.04
N GLU A 370 -31.38 -8.12 15.17
CA GLU A 370 -31.39 -7.17 16.28
C GLU A 370 -30.06 -7.12 17.06
N TRP A 371 -29.15 -8.10 16.86
CA TRP A 371 -27.97 -8.33 17.72
C TRP A 371 -26.65 -8.55 16.97
N PRO A 372 -26.32 -7.82 15.89
CA PRO A 372 -25.21 -8.19 15.01
C PRO A 372 -23.84 -8.33 15.69
N GLN A 373 -23.61 -7.71 16.86
CA GLN A 373 -22.37 -7.77 17.65
C GLN A 373 -21.86 -9.17 18.02
N ASP A 374 -22.72 -10.19 17.96
CA ASP A 374 -22.37 -11.60 18.19
C ASP A 374 -21.75 -12.28 16.96
N LEU A 375 -21.89 -11.67 15.78
CA LEU A 375 -21.38 -12.19 14.52
C LEU A 375 -19.89 -11.89 14.34
N SER A 376 -19.18 -12.88 13.82
CA SER A 376 -17.83 -12.73 13.25
C SER A 376 -17.71 -13.58 12.00
N TRP A 377 -16.92 -13.13 11.02
CA TRP A 377 -16.70 -13.92 9.81
C TRP A 377 -15.25 -13.82 9.32
N THR A 378 -14.82 -14.78 8.51
CA THR A 378 -13.51 -14.82 7.85
C THR A 378 -13.62 -15.39 6.44
N ILE A 379 -12.67 -15.04 5.59
CA ILE A 379 -12.40 -15.72 4.32
C ILE A 379 -10.98 -16.27 4.38
N THR A 380 -10.82 -17.55 4.10
CA THR A 380 -9.53 -18.24 4.14
C THR A 380 -9.20 -18.81 2.76
N ASN A 381 -7.98 -18.59 2.26
CA ASN A 381 -7.50 -19.20 1.03
C ASN A 381 -7.25 -20.70 1.28
N LYS A 382 -7.89 -21.58 0.50
CA LYS A 382 -7.81 -23.03 0.72
C LYS A 382 -6.46 -23.63 0.38
N SER A 383 -5.69 -22.98 -0.50
CA SER A 383 -4.38 -23.47 -0.94
C SER A 383 -3.28 -23.15 0.07
N THR A 384 -3.31 -21.95 0.65
CA THR A 384 -2.29 -21.49 1.60
C THR A 384 -2.71 -21.61 3.06
N ASN A 385 -4.01 -21.76 3.31
CA ASN A 385 -4.63 -21.72 4.63
C ASN A 385 -4.49 -20.35 5.34
N ASP A 386 -4.25 -19.28 4.58
CA ASP A 386 -4.17 -17.92 5.09
C ASP A 386 -5.55 -17.27 5.16
N THR A 387 -5.85 -16.53 6.23
CA THR A 387 -7.04 -15.67 6.31
C THR A 387 -6.81 -14.43 5.45
N VAL A 388 -7.61 -14.28 4.40
CA VAL A 388 -7.52 -13.21 3.38
C VAL A 388 -8.59 -12.13 3.53
N ALA A 389 -9.60 -12.33 4.39
CA ALA A 389 -10.51 -11.27 4.81
C ALA A 389 -11.15 -11.63 6.15
N VAL A 390 -11.57 -10.64 6.93
CA VAL A 390 -12.25 -10.84 8.23
C VAL A 390 -13.35 -9.81 8.42
N GLY A 391 -14.40 -10.23 9.12
CA GLY A 391 -15.53 -9.40 9.51
C GLY A 391 -15.18 -8.37 10.55
N LYS A 392 -15.71 -7.17 10.34
CA LYS A 392 -15.59 -6.06 11.27
C LYS A 392 -16.61 -6.27 12.40
N LYS A 393 -16.24 -5.95 13.65
CA LYS A 393 -17.19 -5.99 14.80
C LYS A 393 -18.17 -4.82 14.72
N TYR A 394 -19.44 -5.07 15.04
CA TYR A 394 -20.52 -4.07 14.95
C TYR A 394 -20.40 -2.95 15.96
N LYS A 395 -20.97 -1.81 15.57
CA LYS A 395 -21.20 -0.67 16.42
C LYS A 395 -22.41 -0.97 17.30
N GLU A 396 -22.19 -1.27 18.58
CA GLU A 396 -23.25 -1.55 19.56
C GLU A 396 -24.27 -0.37 19.63
N PRO A 397 -25.54 -0.56 19.23
CA PRO A 397 -26.55 0.49 19.34
C PRO A 397 -26.99 0.68 20.79
N PRO A 398 -27.48 1.87 21.19
CA PRO A 398 -27.92 2.11 22.55
C PRO A 398 -28.85 1.08 23.19
N PHE A 399 -28.71 0.92 24.53
CA PHE A 399 -29.62 0.16 25.41
C PHE A 399 -31.09 0.42 25.05
N GLY A 400 -31.74 -0.37 24.18
CA GLY A 400 -33.11 -0.10 23.74
C GLY A 400 -33.27 0.94 22.62
N SER A 401 -32.25 1.15 21.80
CA SER A 401 -32.34 1.83 20.51
C SER A 401 -32.20 0.81 19.38
N PRO A 402 -32.98 0.93 18.29
CA PRO A 402 -32.82 0.04 17.15
C PRO A 402 -31.40 0.18 16.56
N PRO A 403 -30.81 -0.90 15.99
CA PRO A 403 -29.50 -0.86 15.36
C PRO A 403 -29.38 0.29 14.35
N GLU A 404 -28.30 1.08 14.42
CA GLU A 404 -28.05 2.22 13.52
C GLU A 404 -27.75 1.78 12.08
N ALA A 405 -27.41 0.51 11.85
CA ALA A 405 -27.23 -0.07 10.53
C ALA A 405 -28.06 -1.35 10.41
N THR A 406 -29.10 -1.31 9.57
CA THR A 406 -29.87 -2.49 9.19
C THR A 406 -29.15 -3.32 8.12
N GLU A 407 -28.09 -2.77 7.52
CA GLU A 407 -27.37 -3.35 6.39
C GLU A 407 -25.92 -2.82 6.36
N ASP A 408 -24.92 -3.69 6.16
CA ASP A 408 -23.52 -3.31 5.86
C ASP A 408 -23.08 -3.93 4.55
N VAL A 409 -22.21 -3.21 3.84
CA VAL A 409 -21.65 -3.62 2.55
C VAL A 409 -20.12 -3.60 2.64
N TYR A 410 -19.51 -4.77 2.51
CA TYR A 410 -18.07 -4.96 2.46
C TYR A 410 -17.63 -5.12 1.01
N LYS A 411 -16.79 -4.19 0.53
CA LYS A 411 -16.08 -4.35 -0.73
C LYS A 411 -14.77 -5.06 -0.47
N LEU A 412 -14.58 -6.21 -1.07
CA LEU A 412 -13.42 -7.08 -0.88
C LEU A 412 -12.66 -7.21 -2.19
N CYS A 413 -11.36 -7.44 -2.08
CA CYS A 413 -10.47 -7.65 -3.20
C CYS A 413 -9.71 -8.95 -2.99
N LEU A 414 -10.05 -9.98 -3.77
CA LEU A 414 -9.44 -11.32 -3.68
C LEU A 414 -8.81 -11.72 -5.02
N ALA A 415 -7.68 -12.43 -4.98
CA ALA A 415 -7.06 -13.02 -6.16
C ALA A 415 -7.92 -14.15 -6.75
N ASP A 416 -7.62 -14.57 -7.98
CA ASP A 416 -8.16 -15.83 -8.51
C ASP A 416 -7.77 -16.99 -7.57
N GLY A 417 -8.74 -17.83 -7.19
CA GLY A 417 -8.47 -18.91 -6.25
C GLY A 417 -9.70 -19.51 -5.59
N ASP A 418 -9.44 -20.54 -4.79
CA ASP A 418 -10.45 -21.24 -3.99
C ASP A 418 -10.39 -20.77 -2.54
N TYR A 419 -11.54 -20.38 -2.01
CA TYR A 419 -11.68 -19.78 -0.70
C TYR A 419 -12.76 -20.49 0.12
N THR A 420 -12.65 -20.38 1.44
CA THR A 420 -13.70 -20.76 2.40
C THR A 420 -14.15 -19.50 3.12
N PHE A 421 -15.43 -19.16 3.03
CA PHE A 421 -16.07 -18.20 3.92
C PHE A 421 -16.56 -18.94 5.16
N THR A 422 -16.31 -18.37 6.33
CA THR A 422 -16.79 -18.88 7.62
C THR A 422 -17.43 -17.75 8.39
N ILE A 423 -18.66 -17.94 8.85
CA ILE A 423 -19.36 -17.05 9.79
C ILE A 423 -19.70 -17.80 11.07
N VAL A 424 -19.57 -17.12 12.20
CA VAL A 424 -19.83 -17.65 13.53
C VAL A 424 -20.70 -16.64 14.26
N ASP A 425 -21.74 -17.17 14.89
CA ASP A 425 -22.59 -16.45 15.84
C ASP A 425 -22.32 -16.98 17.26
N ALA A 426 -22.03 -16.06 18.19
CA ALA A 426 -21.69 -16.39 19.57
C ALA A 426 -22.88 -16.90 20.39
N TYR A 427 -24.13 -16.56 20.02
CA TYR A 427 -25.34 -16.97 20.77
C TYR A 427 -26.04 -18.21 20.20
N ALA A 428 -25.61 -18.65 19.03
CA ALA A 428 -26.04 -19.85 18.32
C ALA A 428 -27.50 -19.84 17.85
N ASP A 429 -28.04 -18.65 17.58
CA ASP A 429 -29.34 -18.40 16.98
C ASP A 429 -29.27 -17.89 15.53
N GLY A 430 -28.06 -17.65 15.00
CA GLY A 430 -27.86 -17.29 13.60
C GLY A 430 -28.08 -15.79 13.38
N MET A 431 -28.92 -15.42 12.40
CA MET A 431 -29.35 -14.05 12.15
C MET A 431 -30.88 -13.96 11.95
N PRO A 432 -31.70 -14.04 13.02
CA PRO A 432 -33.15 -13.97 12.88
C PRO A 432 -33.63 -12.66 12.24
N GLU A 433 -34.38 -12.75 11.12
CA GLU A 433 -34.84 -11.59 10.31
C GLU A 433 -33.74 -10.84 9.53
N GLY A 434 -32.48 -11.25 9.70
CA GLY A 434 -31.33 -10.86 8.91
C GLY A 434 -31.06 -11.80 7.74
N ASP A 435 -30.14 -11.42 6.87
CA ASP A 435 -29.63 -12.22 5.76
C ASP A 435 -28.21 -11.75 5.38
N TYR A 436 -27.51 -12.52 4.54
CA TYR A 436 -26.32 -12.00 3.89
C TYR A 436 -26.11 -12.62 2.52
N ASN A 437 -25.39 -11.91 1.67
CA ASN A 437 -24.97 -12.39 0.36
C ASN A 437 -23.51 -12.05 0.11
N LEU A 438 -22.82 -12.96 -0.55
CA LEU A 438 -21.51 -12.73 -1.11
C LEU A 438 -21.66 -12.72 -2.63
N ILE A 439 -21.38 -11.58 -3.25
CA ILE A 439 -21.56 -11.35 -4.68
C ILE A 439 -20.20 -10.96 -5.24
N SER A 440 -19.80 -11.55 -6.37
CA SER A 440 -18.69 -11.08 -7.17
C SER A 440 -19.15 -9.96 -8.11
N ARG A 441 -18.31 -9.52 -9.04
CA ARG A 441 -18.71 -8.54 -10.04
C ARG A 441 -19.74 -9.09 -11.04
N TYR A 442 -19.85 -10.42 -11.19
CA TYR A 442 -20.76 -11.08 -12.14
C TYR A 442 -21.68 -12.13 -11.56
N ASP A 443 -21.36 -12.67 -10.39
CA ASP A 443 -22.07 -13.84 -9.87
C ASP A 443 -22.47 -13.65 -8.41
N THR A 444 -23.58 -14.27 -8.04
CA THR A 444 -23.96 -14.40 -6.63
C THR A 444 -23.33 -15.69 -6.10
N LEU A 445 -22.20 -15.54 -5.41
CA LEU A 445 -21.43 -16.66 -4.90
C LEU A 445 -22.16 -17.38 -3.76
N HIS A 446 -22.88 -16.63 -2.93
CA HIS A 446 -23.69 -17.18 -1.86
C HIS A 446 -24.81 -16.24 -1.45
N VAL A 447 -25.93 -16.83 -1.02
CA VAL A 447 -27.02 -16.15 -0.32
C VAL A 447 -27.42 -17.02 0.84
N SER A 448 -27.42 -16.45 2.04
CA SER A 448 -27.91 -17.06 3.26
C SER A 448 -29.17 -16.32 3.71
N ASP A 449 -30.14 -17.06 4.22
CA ASP A 449 -31.35 -16.51 4.85
C ASP A 449 -31.19 -16.29 6.37
N GLY A 450 -29.96 -16.45 6.88
CA GLY A 450 -29.61 -16.21 8.28
C GLY A 450 -29.82 -17.42 9.21
N ASP A 451 -30.37 -18.54 8.75
CA ASP A 451 -30.66 -19.71 9.60
C ASP A 451 -29.47 -20.68 9.70
N PHE A 452 -28.38 -20.23 10.35
CA PHE A 452 -27.14 -21.01 10.52
C PHE A 452 -26.79 -21.38 11.97
N GLY A 453 -27.61 -20.99 12.95
CA GLY A 453 -27.36 -21.27 14.37
C GLY A 453 -25.98 -20.76 14.82
N ALA A 454 -25.12 -21.63 15.36
CA ALA A 454 -23.77 -21.26 15.84
C ALA A 454 -22.79 -20.79 14.74
N GLY A 455 -23.09 -21.04 13.47
CA GLY A 455 -22.24 -20.64 12.37
C GLY A 455 -22.35 -21.56 11.16
N GLU A 456 -21.90 -21.05 10.02
CA GLU A 456 -21.81 -21.81 8.77
C GLU A 456 -20.50 -21.53 8.05
N SER A 457 -20.17 -22.40 7.11
CA SER A 457 -19.03 -22.21 6.22
C SER A 457 -19.33 -22.79 4.86
N PHE A 458 -18.91 -22.09 3.81
CA PHE A 458 -19.04 -22.54 2.44
C PHE A 458 -17.79 -22.20 1.65
N ASP A 459 -17.50 -23.05 0.67
CA ASP A 459 -16.42 -22.83 -0.27
C ASP A 459 -16.93 -22.05 -1.48
N PHE A 460 -16.12 -21.13 -1.98
CA PHE A 460 -16.39 -20.41 -3.22
C PHE A 460 -15.08 -20.22 -4.01
N THR A 461 -15.21 -20.08 -5.32
CA THR A 461 -14.08 -19.88 -6.23
C THR A 461 -14.23 -18.51 -6.89
N ILE A 462 -13.15 -17.75 -6.92
CA ILE A 462 -13.08 -16.49 -7.67
C ILE A 462 -12.36 -16.73 -8.99
N ASN A 463 -13.02 -16.32 -10.07
CA ASN A 463 -12.55 -16.44 -11.45
C ASN A 463 -13.08 -15.27 -12.32
N ASP A 464 -13.15 -14.08 -11.74
CA ASP A 464 -13.93 -12.91 -12.16
C ASP A 464 -13.31 -12.11 -13.33
N ARG A 465 -12.75 -12.81 -14.32
CA ARG A 465 -12.31 -12.16 -15.55
C ARG A 465 -13.51 -11.93 -16.48
N TYR A 466 -13.89 -10.65 -16.63
CA TYR A 466 -14.86 -10.13 -17.60
C TYR A 466 -14.86 -10.86 -18.96
N TYR A 467 -16.06 -11.16 -19.46
CA TYR A 467 -16.31 -11.46 -20.88
C TYR A 467 -15.88 -10.28 -21.76
N ARG A 468 -14.66 -10.31 -22.27
CA ARG A 468 -14.15 -9.35 -23.27
C ARG A 468 -14.71 -9.68 -24.65
N PHE A 469 -15.31 -8.68 -25.31
CA PHE A 469 -15.53 -8.72 -26.76
C PHE A 469 -14.23 -8.28 -27.45
N VAL A 470 -13.65 -9.15 -28.26
CA VAL A 470 -12.30 -8.94 -28.80
C VAL A 470 -12.37 -8.17 -30.13
N GLY A 471 -12.09 -6.87 -30.05
CA GLY A 471 -11.58 -6.06 -31.16
C GLY A 471 -12.61 -5.35 -32.07
N PRO A 472 -12.21 -4.26 -32.76
CA PRO A 472 -13.05 -3.61 -33.76
C PRO A 472 -13.24 -4.52 -34.98
N GLY A 473 -14.49 -4.83 -35.28
CA GLY A 473 -14.91 -5.43 -36.55
C GLY A 473 -15.07 -6.95 -36.61
N THR A 474 -15.19 -7.61 -35.46
CA THR A 474 -15.46 -9.05 -35.31
C THR A 474 -16.97 -9.36 -35.20
N ASP A 475 -17.38 -10.58 -35.57
CA ASP A 475 -18.79 -11.02 -35.56
C ASP A 475 -19.22 -11.44 -34.15
N TRP A 476 -20.26 -10.78 -33.63
CA TRP A 476 -20.79 -10.96 -32.28
C TRP A 476 -21.50 -12.30 -32.06
N ASN A 477 -21.93 -12.96 -33.13
CA ASN A 477 -22.64 -14.25 -33.04
C ASN A 477 -21.68 -15.46 -33.05
N ASP A 478 -20.37 -15.26 -33.10
CA ASP A 478 -19.38 -16.33 -33.02
C ASP A 478 -18.85 -16.45 -31.59
N ASP A 479 -19.20 -17.55 -30.93
CA ASP A 479 -18.82 -17.88 -29.55
C ASP A 479 -17.28 -17.92 -29.34
N ALA A 480 -16.49 -18.04 -30.41
CA ALA A 480 -15.02 -18.03 -30.34
C ALA A 480 -14.41 -16.64 -30.14
N ASN A 481 -15.16 -15.56 -30.39
CA ASN A 481 -14.71 -14.17 -30.25
C ASN A 481 -14.96 -13.62 -28.83
N TRP A 482 -15.37 -14.50 -27.92
CA TRP A 482 -15.59 -14.25 -26.51
C TRP A 482 -14.56 -15.02 -25.68
N ASN A 483 -13.98 -14.37 -24.67
CA ASN A 483 -12.93 -14.98 -23.86
C ASN A 483 -13.39 -16.13 -22.92
N ARG A 484 -14.68 -16.55 -22.91
CA ARG A 484 -15.12 -17.82 -22.29
C ARG A 484 -16.55 -18.25 -22.69
N ARG A 485 -16.80 -19.57 -22.66
CA ARG A 485 -18.08 -20.23 -23.01
C ARG A 485 -19.26 -19.74 -22.16
N VAL A 486 -20.38 -19.47 -22.83
CA VAL A 486 -21.70 -19.25 -22.25
C VAL A 486 -22.15 -20.52 -21.49
N PRO A 487 -22.67 -20.43 -20.25
CA PRO A 487 -23.36 -21.55 -19.62
C PRO A 487 -24.60 -21.92 -20.43
N SER A 488 -24.76 -23.21 -20.71
CA SER A 488 -25.95 -23.74 -21.38
C SER A 488 -27.15 -23.67 -20.44
N THR A 489 -27.83 -22.51 -20.35
CA THR A 489 -29.29 -22.34 -20.20
C THR A 489 -29.64 -20.91 -19.75
N ASN A 490 -30.34 -20.15 -20.60
CA ASN A 490 -31.39 -19.16 -20.27
C ASN A 490 -31.19 -18.16 -19.10
N ALA A 491 -29.98 -17.78 -18.72
CA ALA A 491 -29.78 -16.61 -17.86
C ALA A 491 -29.86 -15.33 -18.69
N ALA A 492 -30.84 -14.47 -18.39
CA ALA A 492 -31.03 -13.20 -19.06
C ALA A 492 -29.88 -12.23 -18.74
N PHE A 493 -29.11 -11.81 -19.75
CA PHE A 493 -28.07 -10.79 -19.58
C PHE A 493 -28.71 -9.42 -19.31
N GLY A 494 -28.33 -8.79 -18.20
CA GLY A 494 -28.92 -7.53 -17.73
C GLY A 494 -28.24 -6.24 -18.21
N LYS A 495 -27.00 -6.28 -18.72
CA LYS A 495 -26.28 -5.11 -19.30
C LYS A 495 -24.92 -5.53 -19.88
N ILE A 496 -24.51 -4.89 -20.97
CA ILE A 496 -23.15 -4.91 -21.52
C ILE A 496 -22.63 -3.46 -21.49
N THR A 497 -21.48 -3.23 -20.87
CA THR A 497 -20.81 -1.92 -20.87
C THR A 497 -19.81 -1.89 -22.02
N ILE A 498 -19.90 -0.86 -22.87
CA ILE A 498 -18.99 -0.65 -24.00
C ILE A 498 -18.09 0.54 -23.64
N GLU A 499 -16.83 0.29 -23.33
CA GLU A 499 -15.90 1.29 -22.77
C GLU A 499 -15.04 2.03 -23.81
N SER A 500 -15.29 1.85 -25.11
CA SER A 500 -14.63 2.63 -26.16
C SER A 500 -15.53 2.87 -27.37
N ASP A 501 -15.24 3.93 -28.12
CA ASP A 501 -16.03 4.52 -29.21
C ASP A 501 -16.56 3.49 -30.22
N CYS A 502 -17.75 2.95 -29.94
CA CYS A 502 -18.45 2.08 -30.85
C CYS A 502 -19.33 2.93 -31.78
N ILE A 503 -18.92 3.03 -33.05
CA ILE A 503 -19.75 3.63 -34.09
C ILE A 503 -20.69 2.55 -34.64
N LYS A 504 -21.99 2.73 -34.47
CA LYS A 504 -22.99 1.90 -35.18
C LYS A 504 -22.85 2.19 -36.68
N LYS A 505 -22.93 1.14 -37.51
CA LYS A 505 -22.61 1.17 -38.97
C LYS A 505 -23.42 2.12 -39.87
N ASP A 506 -24.27 2.96 -39.30
CA ASP A 506 -25.06 3.96 -40.04
C ASP A 506 -24.82 5.41 -39.55
N GLY A 507 -23.74 5.67 -38.79
CA GLY A 507 -23.29 7.03 -38.49
C GLY A 507 -24.03 7.75 -37.37
N LEU A 508 -24.45 7.02 -36.31
CA LEU A 508 -24.83 7.65 -35.05
C LEU A 508 -23.65 7.55 -34.07
N GLU A 509 -23.08 8.69 -33.69
CA GLU A 509 -22.10 8.78 -32.59
C GLU A 509 -22.78 8.44 -31.26
N ILE A 510 -22.18 7.52 -30.50
CA ILE A 510 -22.57 7.26 -29.12
C ILE A 510 -21.37 7.64 -28.27
N THR A 511 -21.42 8.85 -27.71
CA THR A 511 -20.40 9.34 -26.77
C THR A 511 -20.53 8.60 -25.45
N PRO A 512 -19.42 8.14 -24.84
CA PRO A 512 -19.43 7.63 -23.48
C PRO A 512 -19.87 8.70 -22.45
N PRO A 513 -20.49 8.31 -21.33
CA PRO A 513 -21.01 6.97 -21.05
C PRO A 513 -22.45 6.86 -21.57
N ASN A 514 -22.72 5.89 -22.45
CA ASN A 514 -24.09 5.58 -22.86
C ASN A 514 -24.37 4.09 -22.67
N ILE A 515 -25.44 3.81 -21.95
CA ILE A 515 -25.94 2.46 -21.68
C ILE A 515 -26.82 2.05 -22.87
N LEU A 516 -26.42 1.02 -23.61
CA LEU A 516 -27.23 0.43 -24.68
C LEU A 516 -27.99 -0.79 -24.18
N ASP A 517 -29.32 -0.68 -24.18
CA ASP A 517 -30.24 -1.78 -23.92
C ASP A 517 -30.40 -2.60 -25.22
N ILE A 518 -29.62 -3.68 -25.38
CA ILE A 518 -29.61 -4.45 -26.62
C ILE A 518 -30.78 -5.46 -26.59
N LYS A 519 -31.92 -5.05 -27.15
CA LYS A 519 -32.87 -6.01 -27.74
C LYS A 519 -32.51 -6.26 -29.20
N HIS A 520 -31.98 -7.47 -29.45
CA HIS A 520 -31.83 -8.20 -30.74
C HIS A 520 -31.22 -7.46 -31.96
N GLY A 521 -29.99 -7.87 -32.32
CA GLY A 521 -29.56 -8.22 -33.69
C GLY A 521 -29.07 -7.13 -34.66
N VAL A 522 -27.76 -6.82 -34.70
CA VAL A 522 -27.05 -6.16 -35.84
C VAL A 522 -25.52 -6.47 -35.76
N THR A 523 -24.83 -6.71 -36.89
CA THR A 523 -23.37 -7.02 -37.02
C THR A 523 -22.66 -6.18 -38.09
N PHE A 524 -21.43 -5.64 -37.87
CA PHE A 524 -20.53 -5.04 -38.91
C PHE A 524 -19.03 -4.93 -38.56
N SER A 525 -18.14 -4.87 -39.58
CA SER A 525 -16.66 -4.99 -39.55
C SER A 525 -15.83 -3.77 -40.04
N ALA A 526 -14.57 -3.56 -39.55
CA ALA A 526 -13.56 -2.62 -40.13
C ALA A 526 -12.09 -2.81 -39.65
N SER A 527 -11.12 -2.31 -40.45
CA SER A 527 -9.63 -2.36 -40.29
C SER A 527 -8.98 -1.04 -39.78
N THR A 528 -7.64 -1.08 -39.57
CA THR A 528 -6.79 -0.34 -38.61
C THR A 528 -6.12 1.00 -39.01
N ARG A 529 -5.79 1.81 -37.98
CA ARG A 529 -4.51 2.58 -37.78
C ARG A 529 -4.36 2.98 -36.30
N GLY A 530 -3.15 2.85 -35.72
CA GLY A 530 -2.96 2.72 -34.26
C GLY A 530 -2.26 3.85 -33.47
N SER A 531 -2.12 3.58 -32.16
CA SER A 531 -1.29 4.25 -31.13
C SER A 531 -1.30 3.42 -29.82
N GLU A 532 -0.26 3.60 -28.99
CA GLU A 532 0.11 2.90 -27.73
C GLU A 532 0.52 1.41 -27.88
N LEU A 533 1.81 1.14 -27.69
CA LEU A 533 2.45 -0.14 -27.97
C LEU A 533 2.31 -1.08 -26.77
N ASP A 534 1.31 -1.94 -26.87
CA ASP A 534 1.06 -3.08 -26.00
C ASP A 534 2.19 -4.13 -26.12
N THR A 535 3.08 -4.17 -25.12
CA THR A 535 4.18 -5.14 -25.03
C THR A 535 3.74 -6.52 -24.56
N ILE A 536 2.44 -6.77 -24.30
CA ILE A 536 1.88 -8.11 -24.04
C ILE A 536 1.23 -8.70 -25.28
N ASN A 537 0.83 -7.85 -26.24
CA ASN A 537 0.33 -8.30 -27.53
C ASN A 537 1.40 -9.15 -28.20
N GLY A 538 1.04 -10.34 -28.66
CA GLY A 538 1.96 -11.24 -29.31
C GLY A 538 2.77 -12.13 -28.37
N LEU A 539 2.74 -11.94 -27.05
CA LEU A 539 3.58 -12.71 -26.11
C LEU A 539 3.16 -14.19 -26.08
N VAL A 540 4.12 -15.07 -26.33
CA VAL A 540 3.96 -16.53 -26.41
C VAL A 540 4.50 -17.20 -25.15
N ALA A 541 5.63 -16.72 -24.63
CA ALA A 541 6.23 -17.25 -23.40
C ALA A 541 7.10 -16.18 -22.73
N HIS A 542 7.15 -16.20 -21.40
CA HIS A 542 7.98 -15.30 -20.59
C HIS A 542 8.62 -16.06 -19.44
N TYR A 543 9.94 -16.02 -19.34
CA TYR A 543 10.71 -16.70 -18.31
C TYR A 543 11.49 -15.65 -17.53
N THR A 544 11.03 -15.36 -16.31
CA THR A 544 11.71 -14.45 -15.37
C THR A 544 12.89 -15.11 -14.68
N PHE A 545 13.01 -16.45 -14.76
CA PHE A 545 14.06 -17.24 -14.14
C PHE A 545 14.15 -17.10 -12.61
N ASN A 546 13.01 -16.91 -11.94
CA ASN A 546 12.85 -16.86 -10.48
C ASN A 546 13.07 -18.23 -9.80
N GLY A 547 14.29 -18.76 -9.91
CA GLY A 547 14.72 -20.05 -9.36
C GLY A 547 14.25 -21.28 -10.14
N ASN A 548 13.60 -21.09 -11.30
CA ASN A 548 13.08 -22.15 -12.16
C ASN A 548 13.07 -21.69 -13.64
N ALA A 549 12.59 -22.55 -14.55
CA ALA A 549 12.43 -22.22 -15.97
C ALA A 549 10.95 -22.30 -16.40
N ASN A 550 10.03 -21.95 -15.51
CA ASN A 550 8.60 -21.93 -15.82
C ASN A 550 8.25 -20.75 -16.74
N ASP A 551 7.27 -20.98 -17.60
CA ASP A 551 6.65 -19.93 -18.40
C ASP A 551 5.61 -19.20 -17.55
N GLU A 552 5.77 -17.90 -17.37
CA GLU A 552 4.88 -17.01 -16.60
C GLU A 552 3.61 -16.64 -17.38
N THR A 553 3.51 -17.04 -18.66
CA THR A 553 2.29 -16.88 -19.45
C THR A 553 1.33 -18.06 -19.27
N GLU A 554 0.08 -17.86 -19.64
CA GLU A 554 -0.95 -18.91 -19.59
C GLU A 554 -0.74 -20.05 -20.59
N ASN A 555 0.24 -19.92 -21.51
CA ASN A 555 0.52 -20.94 -22.53
C ASN A 555 1.28 -22.15 -21.98
N GLY A 556 1.94 -22.00 -20.82
CA GLY A 556 2.53 -23.12 -20.07
C GLY A 556 3.69 -23.82 -20.79
N TYR A 557 4.49 -23.09 -21.58
CA TYR A 557 5.67 -23.61 -22.25
C TYR A 557 6.86 -23.77 -21.27
N ASN A 558 6.66 -24.51 -20.17
CA ASN A 558 7.67 -24.67 -19.13
C ASN A 558 8.95 -25.32 -19.66
N GLY A 559 10.09 -24.69 -19.34
CA GLY A 559 11.42 -25.19 -19.62
C GLY A 559 11.83 -26.29 -18.64
N ILE A 560 12.65 -27.22 -19.15
CA ILE A 560 13.29 -28.29 -18.39
C ILE A 560 14.75 -27.90 -18.22
N ILE A 561 15.16 -27.67 -16.98
CA ILE A 561 16.55 -27.33 -16.63
C ILE A 561 17.41 -28.60 -16.64
N ASP A 562 18.53 -28.56 -17.34
CA ASP A 562 19.60 -29.56 -17.30
C ASP A 562 20.90 -28.85 -16.89
N GLY A 563 21.30 -29.07 -15.63
CA GLY A 563 22.53 -28.57 -15.04
C GLY A 563 22.54 -27.11 -14.55
N ALA A 564 21.85 -26.19 -15.25
CA ALA A 564 21.87 -24.76 -14.90
C ALA A 564 21.37 -24.48 -13.46
N THR A 565 22.01 -23.52 -12.78
CA THR A 565 21.78 -23.23 -11.34
C THR A 565 21.27 -21.81 -11.08
N PRO A 566 20.51 -21.55 -10.01
CA PRO A 566 20.06 -20.20 -9.69
C PRO A 566 21.22 -19.20 -9.45
N ALA A 567 21.06 -17.98 -9.93
CA ALA A 567 22.03 -16.89 -9.83
C ALA A 567 21.36 -15.54 -9.54
N ALA A 568 22.16 -14.52 -9.25
CA ALA A 568 21.64 -13.16 -9.14
C ALA A 568 21.28 -12.61 -10.53
N ASP A 569 20.12 -11.97 -10.62
CA ASP A 569 19.60 -11.35 -11.84
C ASP A 569 20.37 -10.08 -12.22
N ARG A 570 19.83 -9.36 -13.21
CA ARG A 570 20.41 -8.11 -13.65
C ARG A 570 20.34 -6.97 -12.65
N LEU A 571 19.35 -6.97 -11.75
CA LEU A 571 19.13 -5.94 -10.73
C LEU A 571 19.82 -6.26 -9.39
N GLY A 572 20.45 -7.44 -9.28
CA GLY A 572 21.17 -7.88 -8.10
C GLY A 572 20.34 -8.71 -7.13
N PHE A 573 19.08 -9.04 -7.48
CA PHE A 573 18.25 -9.94 -6.69
C PHE A 573 18.75 -11.37 -6.84
N THR A 574 19.03 -12.02 -5.71
CA THR A 574 19.58 -13.38 -5.68
C THR A 574 18.54 -14.41 -6.10
N GLN A 575 18.96 -15.43 -6.86
CA GLN A 575 18.15 -16.56 -7.33
C GLN A 575 17.05 -16.20 -8.35
N GLN A 576 17.14 -15.01 -8.97
CA GLN A 576 16.19 -14.54 -9.99
C GLN A 576 16.72 -14.67 -11.43
N ALA A 577 17.76 -15.47 -11.65
CA ALA A 577 18.33 -15.79 -12.96
C ALA A 577 18.93 -17.20 -12.98
N LEU A 578 19.32 -17.71 -14.15
CA LEU A 578 20.00 -19.00 -14.30
C LEU A 578 21.45 -18.85 -14.76
N ASN A 579 22.38 -19.48 -14.05
CA ASN A 579 23.79 -19.62 -14.41
C ASN A 579 24.03 -20.94 -15.15
N PHE A 580 24.64 -20.81 -16.32
CA PHE A 580 25.10 -21.89 -17.20
C PHE A 580 26.63 -21.97 -17.10
N ASP A 581 27.20 -23.14 -16.85
CA ASP A 581 28.63 -23.30 -16.59
C ASP A 581 29.47 -23.80 -17.80
N GLY A 582 28.80 -24.12 -18.91
CA GLY A 582 29.46 -24.54 -20.16
C GLY A 582 29.17 -25.98 -20.60
N ASP A 583 28.30 -26.73 -19.90
CA ASP A 583 27.62 -27.92 -20.44
C ASP A 583 26.11 -27.96 -20.15
N ASP A 584 25.59 -26.93 -19.47
CA ASP A 584 24.18 -26.75 -19.12
C ASP A 584 23.27 -26.33 -20.28
N PHE A 585 21.98 -26.66 -20.19
CA PHE A 585 20.94 -26.10 -21.06
C PHE A 585 19.55 -26.07 -20.41
N VAL A 586 18.64 -25.26 -20.98
CA VAL A 586 17.20 -25.34 -20.69
C VAL A 586 16.46 -25.74 -21.95
N ARG A 587 15.67 -26.81 -21.91
CA ARG A 587 14.84 -27.27 -23.04
C ARG A 587 13.39 -26.84 -22.84
N ILE A 588 12.85 -26.05 -23.76
CA ILE A 588 11.44 -25.67 -23.86
C ILE A 588 10.78 -26.58 -24.92
N PRO A 589 10.01 -27.61 -24.51
CA PRO A 589 9.41 -28.55 -25.43
C PRO A 589 8.16 -27.96 -26.10
N ASN A 590 7.88 -28.38 -27.34
CA ASN A 590 6.60 -28.13 -28.04
C ASN A 590 6.20 -26.64 -28.19
N LEU A 591 7.17 -25.72 -28.22
CA LEU A 591 6.94 -24.29 -28.45
C LEU A 591 6.30 -23.99 -29.83
N TYR A 592 6.35 -24.94 -30.76
CA TYR A 592 5.73 -24.84 -32.09
C TYR A 592 4.92 -26.10 -32.43
N ASN A 593 3.68 -25.90 -32.88
CA ASN A 593 2.82 -26.95 -33.45
C ASN A 593 2.45 -26.60 -34.90
N ALA A 594 3.01 -27.37 -35.84
CA ALA A 594 2.92 -27.14 -37.30
C ALA A 594 1.49 -27.11 -37.87
N THR A 595 0.49 -27.56 -37.12
CA THR A 595 -0.89 -27.75 -37.61
C THR A 595 -1.86 -26.62 -37.25
N SER A 596 -1.50 -25.68 -36.36
CA SER A 596 -2.45 -24.68 -35.85
C SER A 596 -1.91 -23.25 -35.70
N GLN A 597 -0.59 -23.03 -35.65
CA GLN A 597 0.03 -21.71 -35.48
C GLN A 597 1.44 -21.72 -36.08
N PRO A 598 1.63 -21.40 -37.37
CA PRO A 598 2.98 -21.25 -37.86
C PRO A 598 3.57 -19.96 -37.25
N LEU A 599 4.60 -20.06 -36.39
CA LEU A 599 5.41 -18.93 -35.92
C LEU A 599 6.27 -18.37 -37.08
N GLU A 600 5.63 -17.96 -38.17
CA GLU A 600 6.28 -17.33 -39.31
C GLU A 600 6.95 -16.02 -38.87
N ASP A 601 6.25 -15.29 -38.00
CA ASP A 601 6.74 -14.09 -37.33
C ASP A 601 7.10 -14.41 -35.87
N VAL A 602 8.27 -13.95 -35.43
CA VAL A 602 8.75 -14.21 -34.06
C VAL A 602 9.62 -13.08 -33.54
N THR A 603 9.57 -12.86 -32.22
CA THR A 603 10.60 -12.11 -31.50
C THR A 603 11.15 -12.95 -30.35
N TYR A 604 12.48 -12.98 -30.22
CA TYR A 604 13.17 -13.44 -29.02
C TYR A 604 13.82 -12.23 -28.34
N SER A 605 13.58 -12.02 -27.05
CA SER A 605 14.21 -10.98 -26.22
C SER A 605 14.84 -11.65 -25.00
N LEU A 606 16.13 -11.43 -24.74
CA LEU A 606 16.86 -12.12 -23.68
C LEU A 606 17.94 -11.23 -23.06
N TRP A 607 18.06 -11.24 -21.74
CA TRP A 607 19.21 -10.70 -21.02
C TRP A 607 20.24 -11.80 -20.74
N PHE A 608 21.53 -11.47 -20.90
CA PHE A 608 22.62 -12.39 -20.56
C PHE A 608 23.88 -11.68 -20.08
N LYS A 609 24.66 -12.35 -19.24
CA LYS A 609 25.93 -11.91 -18.66
C LYS A 609 26.97 -13.03 -18.74
N PRO A 610 27.97 -12.95 -19.62
CA PRO A 610 29.02 -13.96 -19.72
C PRO A 610 29.87 -14.05 -18.44
N ASN A 611 30.25 -15.27 -18.03
CA ASN A 611 31.23 -15.46 -16.95
C ASN A 611 32.68 -15.39 -17.46
N GLN A 612 32.87 -15.48 -18.78
CA GLN A 612 34.16 -15.37 -19.45
C GLN A 612 34.10 -14.39 -20.62
N ASN A 613 35.26 -13.92 -21.06
CA ASN A 613 35.34 -13.13 -22.28
C ASN A 613 35.06 -14.06 -23.48
N TYR A 614 34.09 -13.69 -24.31
CA TYR A 614 33.84 -14.38 -25.58
C TYR A 614 34.49 -13.60 -26.71
N GLY A 615 35.52 -14.20 -27.30
CA GLY A 615 36.32 -13.63 -28.37
C GLY A 615 36.08 -14.30 -29.73
N ALA A 616 37.04 -14.07 -30.65
CA ALA A 616 36.95 -14.54 -32.03
C ALA A 616 36.95 -16.08 -32.19
N ALA A 617 37.53 -16.82 -31.25
CA ALA A 617 37.65 -18.28 -31.32
C ALA A 617 36.51 -19.05 -30.62
N ASP A 618 35.69 -18.36 -29.82
CA ASP A 618 34.69 -19.01 -28.97
C ASP A 618 33.36 -19.19 -29.69
N PHE A 619 32.74 -20.35 -29.50
CA PHE A 619 31.46 -20.72 -30.09
C PHE A 619 30.44 -21.03 -29.02
N TYR A 620 29.25 -20.45 -29.13
CA TYR A 620 28.19 -20.58 -28.14
C TYR A 620 26.83 -20.31 -28.79
N SER A 621 25.78 -20.81 -28.15
CA SER A 621 24.40 -20.53 -28.50
C SER A 621 23.67 -20.00 -27.28
N LEU A 622 23.00 -18.85 -27.42
CA LEU A 622 22.10 -18.33 -26.39
C LEU A 622 20.73 -18.99 -26.54
N ILE A 623 20.22 -19.04 -27.77
CA ILE A 623 18.94 -19.64 -28.14
C ILE A 623 19.16 -20.50 -29.37
N ILE A 624 18.65 -21.74 -29.39
CA ILE A 624 18.68 -22.60 -30.58
C ILE A 624 17.46 -23.51 -30.66
N ARG A 625 16.87 -23.59 -31.85
CA ARG A 625 15.76 -24.48 -32.16
C ARG A 625 16.31 -25.68 -32.93
N THR A 626 16.32 -26.87 -32.33
CA THR A 626 17.06 -28.02 -32.86
C THR A 626 16.39 -29.37 -32.62
N THR A 627 16.75 -30.34 -33.47
CA THR A 627 16.49 -31.78 -33.33
C THR A 627 17.74 -32.58 -33.72
N ASP A 628 17.67 -33.91 -33.67
CA ASP A 628 18.71 -34.84 -34.14
C ASP A 628 19.01 -34.70 -35.64
N ALA A 629 18.10 -34.08 -36.40
CA ALA A 629 18.24 -33.84 -37.83
C ALA A 629 18.91 -32.50 -38.18
N GLY A 630 19.11 -31.59 -37.22
CA GLY A 630 19.67 -30.25 -37.44
C GLY A 630 18.97 -29.16 -36.61
N PHE A 631 19.29 -27.88 -36.88
CA PHE A 631 18.69 -26.72 -36.23
C PHE A 631 18.06 -25.75 -37.25
N THR A 632 17.04 -24.99 -36.84
CA THR A 632 16.30 -24.05 -37.71
C THR A 632 16.55 -22.59 -37.38
N ASP A 633 16.63 -22.22 -36.10
CA ASP A 633 16.85 -20.85 -35.63
C ASP A 633 17.95 -20.85 -34.56
N THR A 634 18.91 -19.94 -34.62
CA THR A 634 19.87 -19.75 -33.53
C THR A 634 20.31 -18.31 -33.35
N ILE A 635 20.40 -17.87 -32.09
CA ILE A 635 21.02 -16.62 -31.66
C ILE A 635 22.30 -16.96 -30.90
N GLY A 636 23.44 -16.51 -31.43
CA GLY A 636 24.73 -16.80 -30.83
C GLY A 636 25.85 -16.74 -31.87
N LYS A 637 26.87 -17.56 -31.67
CA LYS A 637 28.01 -17.70 -32.57
C LYS A 637 28.31 -19.19 -32.79
N PRO A 638 27.54 -19.87 -33.67
CA PRO A 638 27.82 -21.26 -34.04
C PRO A 638 29.12 -21.39 -34.85
N ASP A 639 29.76 -22.55 -34.78
CA ASP A 639 30.89 -22.89 -35.66
C ASP A 639 30.37 -23.35 -37.03
N LEU A 640 30.44 -22.46 -38.02
CA LEU A 640 29.96 -22.71 -39.39
C LEU A 640 31.10 -22.95 -40.39
N GLY A 641 32.31 -23.30 -39.91
CA GLY A 641 33.43 -23.74 -40.75
C GLY A 641 34.10 -22.64 -41.61
N SER A 642 33.73 -21.36 -41.44
CA SER A 642 34.38 -20.20 -42.08
C SER A 642 34.52 -19.05 -41.09
N VAL A 643 35.70 -18.41 -41.05
CA VAL A 643 36.01 -17.32 -40.11
C VAL A 643 35.13 -16.08 -40.35
N GLU A 644 34.71 -15.82 -41.60
CA GLU A 644 33.74 -14.77 -41.93
C GLU A 644 32.32 -15.09 -41.42
N ASN A 645 32.06 -16.36 -41.11
CA ASN A 645 30.77 -16.87 -40.64
C ASN A 645 30.63 -16.91 -39.12
N ASN A 646 31.73 -16.71 -38.39
CA ASN A 646 31.81 -16.91 -36.95
C ASN A 646 31.67 -15.57 -36.19
N LYS A 647 30.50 -14.94 -36.33
CA LYS A 647 30.13 -13.70 -35.60
C LYS A 647 28.89 -13.94 -34.75
N PHE A 648 28.65 -13.06 -33.78
CA PHE A 648 27.35 -12.99 -33.12
C PHE A 648 26.27 -12.66 -34.15
N GLN A 649 25.25 -13.52 -34.22
CA GLN A 649 24.28 -13.50 -35.30
C GLN A 649 22.96 -14.15 -34.91
N PHE A 650 21.91 -13.75 -35.63
CA PHE A 650 20.67 -14.52 -35.73
C PHE A 650 20.68 -15.24 -37.08
N TYR A 651 20.62 -16.57 -37.03
CA TYR A 651 20.90 -17.44 -38.16
C TYR A 651 19.79 -18.46 -38.33
N MET A 652 19.37 -18.67 -39.58
CA MET A 652 18.37 -19.65 -39.96
C MET A 652 18.90 -20.64 -40.98
N PHE A 653 18.54 -21.89 -40.77
CA PHE A 653 19.07 -23.01 -41.53
C PHE A 653 17.97 -24.01 -41.86
N GLU A 654 18.00 -24.58 -43.05
CA GLU A 654 17.07 -25.61 -43.48
C GLU A 654 17.79 -26.64 -44.35
N ASN A 655 17.67 -27.92 -44.02
CA ASN A 655 18.14 -29.05 -44.85
C ASN A 655 19.59 -28.92 -45.36
N GLY A 656 20.50 -28.34 -44.57
CA GLY A 656 21.89 -28.17 -44.99
C GLY A 656 22.20 -26.82 -45.64
N LEU A 657 21.20 -25.96 -45.83
CA LEU A 657 21.29 -24.69 -46.55
C LEU A 657 20.96 -23.49 -45.65
N ASN A 658 21.70 -22.40 -45.85
CA ASN A 658 21.43 -21.11 -45.22
C ASN A 658 20.23 -20.45 -45.94
N VAL A 659 19.18 -20.14 -45.18
CA VAL A 659 17.96 -19.48 -45.69
C VAL A 659 17.79 -18.04 -45.18
N GLY A 660 18.59 -17.64 -44.18
CA GLY A 660 18.66 -16.28 -43.67
C GLY A 660 19.78 -16.12 -42.64
N ARG A 661 20.60 -15.08 -42.78
CA ARG A 661 21.72 -14.81 -41.87
C ARG A 661 21.94 -13.33 -41.64
N ILE A 662 21.78 -12.90 -40.39
CA ILE A 662 22.08 -11.53 -39.97
C ILE A 662 23.15 -11.51 -38.89
N SER A 663 24.29 -10.91 -39.22
CA SER A 663 25.40 -10.72 -38.30
C SER A 663 25.76 -9.25 -38.23
N LYS A 664 26.22 -8.79 -37.08
CA LYS A 664 26.83 -7.46 -37.00
C LYS A 664 28.03 -7.36 -37.96
N ALA A 665 28.18 -6.23 -38.62
CA ALA A 665 29.25 -5.99 -39.58
C ALA A 665 30.65 -6.19 -38.95
N THR A 666 30.82 -5.78 -37.70
CA THR A 666 32.03 -5.98 -36.89
C THR A 666 31.87 -7.12 -35.90
N THR A 667 32.94 -7.90 -35.67
CA THR A 667 32.98 -8.91 -34.60
C THR A 667 32.71 -8.25 -33.25
N ILE A 668 31.72 -8.77 -32.52
CA ILE A 668 31.45 -8.39 -31.12
C ILE A 668 32.24 -9.33 -30.23
N ASN A 669 33.02 -8.76 -29.33
CA ASN A 669 33.55 -9.49 -28.19
C ASN A 669 32.67 -9.14 -26.99
N PHE A 670 32.17 -10.16 -26.30
CA PHE A 670 31.44 -9.93 -25.05
C PHE A 670 32.43 -10.00 -23.89
N THR A 671 32.37 -9.00 -23.02
CA THR A 671 33.24 -8.92 -21.85
C THR A 671 32.60 -9.69 -20.70
N ALA A 672 33.42 -10.40 -19.93
CA ALA A 672 32.97 -11.10 -18.74
C ALA A 672 32.31 -10.12 -17.74
N ASN A 673 31.30 -10.62 -17.03
CA ASN A 673 30.59 -9.93 -15.94
C ASN A 673 29.85 -8.65 -16.36
N GLN A 674 29.51 -8.50 -17.64
CA GLN A 674 28.67 -7.41 -18.13
C GLN A 674 27.34 -7.94 -18.66
N TRP A 675 26.23 -7.30 -18.28
CA TRP A 675 24.90 -7.59 -18.84
C TRP A 675 24.73 -7.02 -20.25
N TYR A 676 24.10 -7.82 -21.11
CA TYR A 676 23.73 -7.47 -22.47
C TYR A 676 22.28 -7.91 -22.72
N HIS A 677 21.54 -7.12 -23.50
CA HIS A 677 20.20 -7.43 -23.96
C HIS A 677 20.22 -7.71 -25.45
N VAL A 678 19.81 -8.90 -25.87
CA VAL A 678 19.65 -9.24 -27.29
C VAL A 678 18.17 -9.34 -27.63
N VAL A 679 17.77 -8.73 -28.75
CA VAL A 679 16.48 -8.96 -29.37
C VAL A 679 16.67 -9.39 -30.81
N ALA A 680 15.99 -10.45 -31.25
CA ALA A 680 15.96 -10.87 -32.64
C ALA A 680 14.51 -10.94 -33.10
N THR A 681 14.18 -10.24 -34.19
CA THR A 681 12.82 -10.20 -34.74
C THR A 681 12.80 -10.75 -36.16
N ARG A 682 11.68 -11.35 -36.52
CA ARG A 682 11.41 -11.89 -37.83
C ARG A 682 9.96 -11.62 -38.18
N GLU A 683 9.72 -10.96 -39.30
CA GLU A 683 8.37 -10.76 -39.85
C GLU A 683 8.42 -10.48 -41.36
N ASN A 684 7.46 -11.04 -42.11
CA ASN A 684 7.25 -10.72 -43.53
C ASN A 684 8.51 -10.81 -44.41
N GLY A 685 9.36 -11.82 -44.20
CA GLY A 685 10.59 -12.00 -44.97
C GLY A 685 11.71 -11.02 -44.60
N THR A 686 11.60 -10.31 -43.48
CA THR A 686 12.65 -9.44 -42.90
C THR A 686 13.10 -9.95 -41.54
N MET A 687 14.41 -10.01 -41.30
CA MET A 687 15.01 -10.28 -39.98
C MET A 687 15.74 -9.05 -39.48
N LYS A 688 15.69 -8.84 -38.17
CA LYS A 688 16.49 -7.83 -37.47
C LYS A 688 17.13 -8.44 -36.23
N ILE A 689 18.27 -7.89 -35.83
CA ILE A 689 18.90 -8.18 -34.54
C ILE A 689 19.31 -6.88 -33.87
N TYR A 690 19.07 -6.81 -32.57
CA TYR A 690 19.35 -5.68 -31.72
C TYR A 690 20.26 -6.12 -30.57
N LEU A 691 21.17 -5.23 -30.17
CA LEU A 691 21.97 -5.39 -28.97
C LEU A 691 21.85 -4.11 -28.14
N ASN A 692 21.39 -4.22 -26.90
CA ASN A 692 21.14 -3.09 -26.00
C ASN A 692 20.25 -2.02 -26.67
N ALA A 693 19.13 -2.46 -27.25
CA ALA A 693 18.20 -1.70 -28.09
C ALA A 693 18.74 -1.08 -29.39
N ALA A 694 20.05 -1.13 -29.67
CA ALA A 694 20.60 -0.67 -30.93
C ALA A 694 20.38 -1.72 -32.03
N LYS A 695 19.77 -1.33 -33.16
CA LYS A 695 19.61 -2.21 -34.33
C LYS A 695 20.97 -2.45 -34.99
N GLU A 696 21.42 -3.70 -34.97
CA GLU A 696 22.74 -4.11 -35.46
C GLU A 696 22.73 -4.61 -36.91
N GLY A 697 21.55 -4.97 -37.41
CA GLY A 697 21.36 -5.36 -38.80
C GLY A 697 19.89 -5.47 -39.18
N GLU A 698 19.66 -5.43 -40.49
CA GLU A 698 18.38 -5.78 -41.12
C GLU A 698 18.64 -6.46 -42.46
N ILE A 699 18.02 -7.62 -42.71
CA ILE A 699 18.14 -8.34 -43.99
C ILE A 699 16.78 -8.89 -44.44
N THR A 700 16.67 -9.19 -45.73
CA THR A 700 15.57 -10.01 -46.26
C THR A 700 15.97 -11.48 -46.27
N TYR A 701 15.03 -12.39 -46.03
CA TYR A 701 15.24 -13.83 -46.01
C TYR A 701 14.06 -14.56 -46.65
N THR A 702 14.18 -15.88 -46.83
CA THR A 702 13.08 -16.74 -47.25
C THR A 702 12.65 -17.64 -46.09
N ASN A 703 11.35 -17.68 -45.77
CA ASN A 703 10.82 -18.55 -44.72
C ASN A 703 11.27 -20.00 -44.95
N PRO A 704 11.89 -20.66 -43.95
CA PRO A 704 12.14 -22.09 -44.04
C PRO A 704 10.81 -22.82 -44.12
N SER A 705 10.78 -23.92 -44.88
CA SER A 705 9.60 -24.78 -44.98
C SER A 705 9.38 -25.69 -43.75
N THR A 706 10.36 -25.76 -42.85
CA THR A 706 10.34 -26.60 -41.65
C THR A 706 10.76 -25.80 -40.41
N PHE A 707 9.98 -25.90 -39.33
CA PHE A 707 10.34 -25.41 -38.00
C PHE A 707 10.33 -26.55 -36.99
N TYR A 708 11.36 -26.62 -36.15
CA TYR A 708 11.41 -27.59 -35.06
C TYR A 708 10.59 -27.11 -33.84
N SER A 709 9.99 -28.06 -33.13
CA SER A 709 9.09 -27.79 -32.01
C SER A 709 9.79 -27.30 -30.76
N ASP A 710 11.03 -27.74 -30.52
CA ASP A 710 11.73 -27.53 -29.25
C ASP A 710 12.75 -26.39 -29.36
N LEU A 711 12.79 -25.55 -28.33
CA LEU A 711 13.77 -24.48 -28.17
C LEU A 711 14.72 -24.82 -27.03
N TYR A 712 16.00 -24.55 -27.20
CA TYR A 712 17.03 -24.74 -26.20
C TYR A 712 17.69 -23.41 -25.87
N LEU A 713 17.93 -23.17 -24.59
CA LEU A 713 18.72 -22.07 -24.07
C LEU A 713 20.07 -22.59 -23.60
N GLY A 714 21.13 -21.84 -23.84
CA GLY A 714 22.45 -22.12 -23.28
C GLY A 714 23.28 -23.20 -23.98
N GLY A 715 22.74 -23.96 -24.95
CA GLY A 715 23.56 -24.93 -25.69
C GLY A 715 22.82 -25.75 -26.75
N HIS A 716 23.58 -26.40 -27.63
CA HIS A 716 23.05 -27.36 -28.61
C HIS A 716 23.13 -28.78 -28.05
N ALA A 717 22.21 -29.11 -27.14
CA ALA A 717 22.19 -30.39 -26.41
C ALA A 717 22.33 -31.62 -27.33
N THR A 718 21.62 -31.64 -28.46
CA THR A 718 21.61 -32.77 -29.39
C THR A 718 22.97 -33.12 -30.02
N LEU A 719 23.80 -32.11 -30.29
CA LEU A 719 25.14 -32.31 -30.88
C LEU A 719 26.25 -32.10 -29.85
N ASN A 720 25.87 -31.91 -28.58
CA ASN A 720 26.75 -31.70 -27.44
C ASN A 720 27.83 -30.65 -27.72
N ARG A 721 27.43 -29.45 -28.14
CA ARG A 721 28.34 -28.36 -28.53
C ARG A 721 27.73 -26.97 -28.32
N TRP A 722 28.58 -25.95 -28.43
CA TRP A 722 28.20 -24.53 -28.40
C TRP A 722 27.49 -24.11 -27.12
N TYR A 723 27.95 -24.64 -25.99
CA TYR A 723 27.43 -24.27 -24.68
C TYR A 723 27.89 -22.87 -24.27
N PHE A 724 26.98 -22.14 -23.65
CA PHE A 724 27.21 -20.83 -23.07
C PHE A 724 27.65 -20.98 -21.61
N ASN A 725 28.59 -20.15 -21.18
CA ASN A 725 29.07 -20.02 -19.82
C ASN A 725 28.80 -18.58 -19.34
N GLY A 726 27.75 -18.43 -18.54
CA GLY A 726 27.25 -17.15 -18.09
C GLY A 726 25.85 -17.24 -17.47
N VAL A 727 25.34 -16.10 -17.03
CA VAL A 727 24.00 -15.95 -16.47
C VAL A 727 23.03 -15.49 -17.56
N MET A 728 21.81 -16.04 -17.59
CA MET A 728 20.71 -15.56 -18.41
C MET A 728 19.52 -15.15 -17.54
N ASP A 729 18.82 -14.12 -17.99
CA ASP A 729 17.71 -13.49 -17.29
C ASP A 729 16.63 -13.05 -18.31
N ASP A 730 15.37 -13.06 -17.87
CA ASP A 730 14.21 -12.43 -18.51
C ASP A 730 14.06 -12.71 -20.03
N LEU A 731 13.77 -13.96 -20.38
CA LEU A 731 13.49 -14.39 -21.76
C LEU A 731 12.03 -14.12 -22.12
N ARG A 732 11.78 -13.40 -23.22
CA ARG A 732 10.44 -13.24 -23.82
C ARG A 732 10.42 -13.73 -25.26
N ILE A 733 9.33 -14.41 -25.61
CA ILE A 733 9.07 -14.93 -26.95
C ILE A 733 7.74 -14.37 -27.43
N TYR A 734 7.70 -13.79 -28.63
CA TYR A 734 6.48 -13.26 -29.24
C TYR A 734 6.19 -13.94 -30.58
N HIS A 735 4.91 -14.10 -30.96
CA HIS A 735 4.48 -14.59 -32.28
C HIS A 735 4.34 -13.47 -33.32
N ARG A 736 5.05 -12.36 -33.11
CA ARG A 736 5.13 -11.21 -34.01
C ARG A 736 6.51 -10.58 -33.93
N ALA A 737 6.88 -9.78 -34.92
CA ALA A 737 8.02 -8.89 -34.75
C ALA A 737 7.65 -7.72 -33.83
N LEU A 738 8.50 -7.46 -32.83
CA LEU A 738 8.48 -6.19 -32.12
C LEU A 738 9.04 -5.09 -33.02
N SER A 739 8.42 -3.92 -32.95
CA SER A 739 8.87 -2.70 -33.60
C SER A 739 10.14 -2.15 -32.92
N ASP A 740 10.91 -1.33 -33.65
CA ASP A 740 12.10 -0.66 -33.12
C ASP A 740 11.79 0.14 -31.82
N ALA A 741 10.56 0.66 -31.69
CA ALA A 741 10.10 1.39 -30.50
C ALA A 741 9.81 0.46 -29.31
N GLU A 742 9.18 -0.69 -29.53
CA GLU A 742 8.93 -1.70 -28.48
C GLU A 742 10.22 -2.27 -27.93
N VAL A 743 11.19 -2.57 -28.80
CA VAL A 743 12.52 -3.05 -28.38
C VAL A 743 13.23 -2.03 -27.49
N MET A 744 13.17 -0.75 -27.86
CA MET A 744 13.73 0.35 -27.07
C MET A 744 12.99 0.54 -25.73
N ALA A 745 11.67 0.36 -25.72
CA ALA A 745 10.86 0.46 -24.51
C ALA A 745 11.25 -0.64 -23.50
N ILE A 746 11.31 -1.90 -23.94
CA ILE A 746 11.72 -3.04 -23.10
C ILE A 746 13.11 -2.79 -22.51
N TYR A 747 14.10 -2.44 -23.33
CA TYR A 747 15.46 -2.19 -22.85
C TYR A 747 15.54 -1.05 -21.81
N ASN A 748 14.83 0.06 -22.02
CA ASN A 748 14.87 1.19 -21.09
C ASN A 748 14.19 0.90 -19.76
N ALA A 749 13.13 0.08 -19.78
CA ALA A 749 12.44 -0.35 -18.57
C ALA A 749 13.28 -1.34 -17.75
N GLU A 750 14.20 -2.08 -18.39
CA GLU A 750 14.81 -3.27 -17.80
C GLU A 750 16.33 -3.24 -17.64
N LYS A 751 17.02 -2.20 -18.12
CA LYS A 751 18.49 -2.14 -18.05
C LYS A 751 19.02 -2.10 -16.59
N PRO A 752 20.13 -2.81 -16.30
CA PRO A 752 20.83 -2.74 -15.00
C PRO A 752 21.37 -1.36 -14.64
#